data_AF-A0A7K3L2B8-F1
#
_entry.id   AF-A0A7K3L2B8-F1
#
_cell.length_a   1.000
_cell.length_b   1.000
_cell.length_c   1.000
_cell.angle_alpha   90.00
_cell.angle_beta   90.00
_cell.angle_gamma   90.00
#
_symmetry.space_group_name_H-M   'P 1'
#
loop_
_entity.id
_entity.type
_entity.pdbx_description
1 polymer ?
#
loop_
_entity_poly.entity_id
_entity_poly.type
_entity_poly.pdbx_seq_one_letter_code
_entity_poly.pdbx_strand_id
1 'polypeptide(L)'
;RAGERGENKWERISWDEAYDIIVEKVNYIKENYGSHTILFDHGTGRNIGWQLPLFASTALETPNVSNFGFSGFACYLPRMIASSAKMGEMNIIDVSETHELRYADPTFRRPDVIMVWGNEPLKSNADGFLGHWIVECMQMGTKIISIDPRLTWLGAKAEVWLQVRPGTDGALGIGMLNTIINEDLVDHDFIDKWCYGYEQLVESVQGKDADWAAEICDVPAEDIRKAARIYATAESASIQWGLAFEQQLSALGVSAAALDLMGVTGNIDRPGGNLLMKCAFDIEKRYGLGDFKIPRENYKHKLTTSAGIEESDIVACASADSFIHASEAEEPFKIQMLWIESGNPIACSSMDAPRAYNAMNNIPFIVVADPFMTPTAVAHADIVLPVAMSCERNAVRTWWTPARSISKCTSYYEAKSDEDIILDLGKRLKPENWPWKDDKELSTWYLCDQYAEGGTSYEGDFEELQARGGYKYDPWNSEYYKYEKGMCRPDGQPGFDTATGRFEFWSWGYNHWGVDPMPYHIEPKNSPVSTPDLLKEYPLIATSGGRSYEFFHSEHRQLETMREFHPYPLVTINPQTAAAHGIEDGDWVWIESPHGRCRQKAFLFPGIKPNTIHMEHAWWFPEEEAAEPSLYGVFDSNINNMTKIFETGQGGIGSDIKSFLARIYKYEEGDQMPGEVVTREGGFGDYVPGAWAGDIASMKEREGQTDFIQDEVKRAVQQKVEDANMQGREALKKAMADGKAEMQQ
;
A
#
# COMPACT_ATOMS: atom_id res chain seq x y z
N ARG A 1 8.41 -27.67 8.19
CA ARG A 1 7.19 -28.36 7.70
C ARG A 1 7.50 -29.86 7.63
N ALA A 2 6.55 -30.73 7.99
CA ALA A 2 6.73 -32.21 7.98
C ALA A 2 5.88 -32.95 6.92
N GLY A 3 5.07 -32.22 6.15
CA GLY A 3 4.28 -32.74 5.03
C GLY A 3 4.32 -31.83 3.80
N GLU A 4 3.35 -32.00 2.90
CA GLU A 4 3.19 -31.10 1.74
C GLU A 4 2.64 -29.73 2.17
N ARG A 5 2.84 -28.71 1.32
CA ARG A 5 2.24 -27.37 1.50
C ARG A 5 0.72 -27.48 1.64
N GLY A 6 0.13 -26.68 2.53
CA GLY A 6 -1.32 -26.67 2.76
C GLY A 6 -1.89 -27.82 3.62
N GLU A 7 -1.11 -28.85 4.00
CA GLU A 7 -1.60 -29.97 4.83
C GLU A 7 -1.58 -29.68 6.35
N ASN A 8 -0.93 -28.60 6.77
CA ASN A 8 -0.75 -28.23 8.19
C ASN A 8 -0.08 -29.31 9.07
N LYS A 9 0.90 -30.02 8.49
CA LYS A 9 1.72 -31.00 9.22
C LYS A 9 3.06 -30.40 9.62
N TRP A 10 3.27 -30.25 10.92
CA TRP A 10 4.45 -29.59 11.49
C TRP A 10 5.22 -30.52 12.44
N GLU A 11 6.54 -30.41 12.40
CA GLU A 11 7.45 -30.96 13.39
C GLU A 11 8.08 -29.79 14.15
N ARG A 12 8.07 -29.86 15.48
CA ARG A 12 8.67 -28.84 16.33
C ARG A 12 10.19 -29.04 16.35
N ILE A 13 10.91 -27.99 16.03
CA ILE A 13 12.38 -27.92 16.11
C ILE A 13 12.79 -26.81 17.09
N SER A 14 14.05 -26.80 17.50
CA SER A 14 14.62 -25.72 18.31
C SER A 14 14.89 -24.46 17.49
N TRP A 15 15.03 -23.31 18.17
CA TRP A 15 15.44 -22.05 17.53
C TRP A 15 16.80 -22.16 16.84
N ASP A 16 17.76 -22.85 17.45
CA ASP A 16 19.09 -23.02 16.85
C ASP A 16 19.03 -23.84 15.56
N GLU A 17 18.25 -24.94 15.55
CA GLU A 17 18.03 -25.73 14.33
C GLU A 17 17.32 -24.91 13.25
N ALA A 18 16.30 -24.13 13.61
CA ALA A 18 15.60 -23.27 12.66
C ALA A 18 16.55 -22.23 12.03
N TYR A 19 17.35 -21.55 12.86
CA TYR A 19 18.33 -20.59 12.40
C TYR A 19 19.44 -21.21 11.56
N ASP A 20 19.93 -22.39 11.91
CA ASP A 20 20.96 -23.07 11.14
C ASP A 20 20.45 -23.44 9.74
N ILE A 21 19.21 -23.92 9.63
CA ILE A 21 18.58 -24.19 8.32
C ILE A 21 18.45 -22.89 7.51
N ILE A 22 17.96 -21.81 8.12
CA ILE A 22 17.80 -20.51 7.45
C ILE A 22 19.15 -20.00 6.96
N VAL A 23 20.18 -20.01 7.81
CA VAL A 23 21.53 -19.54 7.47
C VAL A 23 22.14 -20.37 6.35
N GLU A 24 22.00 -21.69 6.39
CA GLU A 24 22.45 -22.59 5.32
C GLU A 24 21.78 -22.22 3.99
N LYS A 25 20.46 -22.07 3.98
CA LYS A 25 19.70 -21.72 2.77
C LYS A 25 20.05 -20.35 2.23
N VAL A 26 20.13 -19.33 3.09
CA VAL A 26 20.50 -17.97 2.68
C VAL A 26 21.91 -17.96 2.07
N ASN A 27 22.89 -18.60 2.70
CA ASN A 27 24.25 -18.66 2.18
C ASN A 27 24.32 -19.40 0.84
N TYR A 28 23.63 -20.54 0.72
CA TYR A 28 23.52 -21.27 -0.54
C TYR A 28 22.92 -20.40 -1.64
N ILE A 29 21.85 -19.66 -1.34
CA ILE A 29 21.18 -18.78 -2.31
C ILE A 29 22.13 -17.65 -2.75
N LYS A 30 22.79 -17.00 -1.80
CA LYS A 30 23.77 -15.93 -2.09
C LYS A 30 24.91 -16.41 -2.99
N GLU A 31 25.43 -17.61 -2.75
CA GLU A 31 26.53 -18.18 -3.53
C GLU A 31 26.11 -18.60 -4.95
N ASN A 32 24.90 -19.15 -5.11
CA ASN A 32 24.49 -19.81 -6.37
C ASN A 32 23.57 -18.97 -7.26
N TYR A 33 22.79 -18.04 -6.68
CA TYR A 33 21.78 -17.25 -7.40
C TYR A 33 21.89 -15.74 -7.15
N GLY A 34 22.52 -15.34 -6.05
CA GLY A 34 22.64 -13.95 -5.62
C GLY A 34 21.48 -13.52 -4.70
N SER A 35 21.77 -12.60 -3.76
CA SER A 35 20.80 -12.19 -2.74
C SER A 35 19.58 -11.46 -3.30
N HIS A 36 19.66 -10.87 -4.49
CA HIS A 36 18.52 -10.25 -5.14
C HIS A 36 17.39 -11.24 -5.47
N THR A 37 17.65 -12.55 -5.45
CA THR A 37 16.64 -13.62 -5.62
C THR A 37 15.88 -13.97 -4.33
N ILE A 38 16.19 -13.29 -3.22
CA ILE A 38 15.47 -13.37 -1.95
C ILE A 38 14.47 -12.23 -1.90
N LEU A 39 13.18 -12.56 -1.81
CA LEU A 39 12.11 -11.60 -1.55
C LEU A 39 11.87 -11.49 -0.05
N PHE A 40 11.55 -10.27 0.39
CA PHE A 40 11.16 -9.98 1.76
C PHE A 40 9.79 -9.30 1.76
N ASP A 41 8.76 -10.06 2.14
CA ASP A 41 7.40 -9.57 2.36
C ASP A 41 7.26 -9.09 3.80
N HIS A 42 6.99 -7.81 3.98
CA HIS A 42 6.75 -7.24 5.30
C HIS A 42 5.29 -6.83 5.47
N GLY A 43 4.74 -7.11 6.64
CA GLY A 43 3.45 -6.60 7.05
C GLY A 43 3.39 -5.08 7.22
N THR A 44 2.27 -4.62 7.78
CA THR A 44 2.09 -3.18 8.02
C THR A 44 3.01 -2.71 9.17
N GLY A 45 3.85 -1.70 8.91
CA GLY A 45 5.06 -1.32 9.68
C GLY A 45 4.93 -0.79 11.12
N ARG A 46 4.07 -1.34 11.99
CA ARG A 46 3.86 -0.83 13.35
C ARG A 46 5.00 -1.18 14.32
N ASN A 47 5.65 -2.33 14.12
CA ASN A 47 6.92 -2.71 14.79
C ASN A 47 7.97 -3.28 13.83
N ILE A 48 7.74 -3.18 12.52
CA ILE A 48 8.61 -3.82 11.53
C ILE A 48 9.10 -2.85 10.45
N GLY A 49 8.75 -1.57 10.59
CA GLY A 49 8.99 -0.55 9.56
C GLY A 49 10.46 -0.20 9.33
N TRP A 50 11.33 -0.40 10.32
CA TRP A 50 12.78 -0.17 10.19
C TRP A 50 13.61 -1.43 10.45
N GLN A 51 13.14 -2.32 11.33
CA GLN A 51 13.78 -3.57 11.70
C GLN A 51 14.01 -4.47 10.48
N LEU A 52 12.96 -4.70 9.69
CA LEU A 52 13.01 -5.61 8.55
C LEU A 52 13.80 -5.04 7.38
N PRO A 53 13.65 -3.75 6.99
CA PRO A 53 14.53 -3.14 6.00
C PRO A 53 16.01 -3.20 6.40
N LEU A 54 16.33 -2.96 7.68
CA LEU A 54 17.70 -3.10 8.19
C LEU A 54 18.20 -4.54 8.02
N PHE A 55 17.39 -5.53 8.40
CA PHE A 55 17.75 -6.94 8.26
C PHE A 55 17.92 -7.36 6.81
N ALA A 56 16.96 -7.04 5.95
CA ALA A 56 17.00 -7.34 4.54
C ALA A 56 18.23 -6.70 3.85
N SER A 57 18.54 -5.44 4.17
CA SER A 57 19.64 -4.71 3.53
C SER A 57 21.01 -5.14 4.06
N THR A 58 21.16 -5.35 5.37
CA THR A 58 22.48 -5.51 6.00
C THR A 58 22.88 -6.94 6.31
N ALA A 59 21.90 -7.85 6.48
CA ALA A 59 22.14 -9.27 6.72
C ALA A 59 21.87 -10.10 5.45
N LEU A 60 20.72 -9.90 4.80
CA LEU A 60 20.36 -10.62 3.57
C LEU A 60 20.93 -9.99 2.30
N GLU A 61 21.27 -8.70 2.33
CA GLU A 61 21.83 -7.94 1.20
C GLU A 61 20.90 -7.97 -0.03
N THR A 62 19.58 -7.98 0.17
CA THR A 62 18.58 -7.93 -0.91
C THR A 62 17.94 -6.54 -1.00
N PRO A 63 17.77 -5.96 -2.21
CA PRO A 63 16.97 -4.74 -2.39
C PRO A 63 15.47 -5.03 -2.48
N ASN A 64 15.06 -6.31 -2.54
CA ASN A 64 13.71 -6.72 -2.83
C ASN A 64 12.89 -6.87 -1.56
N VAL A 65 12.55 -5.73 -0.97
CA VAL A 65 11.69 -5.58 0.22
C VAL A 65 10.40 -4.86 -0.19
N SER A 66 9.24 -5.47 0.07
CA SER A 66 7.92 -4.88 -0.24
C SER A 66 6.79 -5.65 0.45
N ASN A 67 5.55 -5.37 0.05
CA ASN A 67 4.41 -6.26 0.28
C ASN A 67 4.27 -7.25 -0.90
N PHE A 68 3.63 -8.39 -0.71
CA PHE A 68 3.37 -9.35 -1.79
C PHE A 68 2.04 -9.06 -2.51
N GLY A 69 2.08 -8.60 -3.77
CA GLY A 69 0.90 -8.43 -4.63
C GLY A 69 -0.03 -7.26 -4.29
N PHE A 70 0.50 -6.20 -3.66
CA PHE A 70 -0.24 -4.99 -3.29
C PHE A 70 -0.08 -3.89 -4.34
N SER A 71 -0.85 -3.99 -5.44
CA SER A 71 -0.67 -3.16 -6.63
C SER A 71 -0.72 -1.66 -6.39
N GLY A 72 0.14 -0.95 -7.13
CA GLY A 72 0.22 0.51 -7.13
C GLY A 72 0.63 1.14 -5.79
N PHE A 73 1.14 0.35 -4.84
CA PHE A 73 1.42 0.77 -3.48
C PHE A 73 0.24 1.51 -2.84
N ALA A 74 -0.99 1.05 -3.08
CA ALA A 74 -2.23 1.79 -2.81
C ALA A 74 -2.59 1.97 -1.31
N CYS A 75 -1.60 2.08 -0.42
CA CYS A 75 -1.74 2.45 0.97
C CYS A 75 -0.57 3.32 1.40
N TYR A 76 -0.88 4.55 1.81
CA TYR A 76 -0.01 5.56 2.38
C TYR A 76 1.11 6.10 1.46
N LEU A 77 1.71 5.28 0.59
CA LEU A 77 2.77 5.74 -0.31
C LEU A 77 2.30 6.81 -1.31
N PRO A 78 1.10 6.76 -1.93
CA PRO A 78 0.68 7.75 -2.90
C PRO A 78 0.54 9.14 -2.29
N ARG A 79 0.01 9.26 -1.05
CA ARG A 79 -0.06 10.55 -0.37
C ARG A 79 1.32 11.07 0.04
N MET A 80 2.27 10.19 0.39
CA MET A 80 3.65 10.59 0.66
C MET A 80 4.30 11.16 -0.60
N ILE A 81 4.26 10.42 -1.71
CA ILE A 81 4.80 10.85 -3.01
C ILE A 81 4.19 12.19 -3.41
N ALA A 82 2.86 12.33 -3.35
CA ALA A 82 2.16 13.54 -3.72
C ALA A 82 2.56 14.75 -2.85
N SER A 83 2.60 14.57 -1.52
CA SER A 83 2.94 15.66 -0.60
C SER A 83 4.40 16.06 -0.76
N SER A 84 5.33 15.11 -0.71
CA SER A 84 6.76 15.39 -0.92
C SER A 84 7.04 16.07 -2.27
N ALA A 85 6.37 15.66 -3.34
CA ALA A 85 6.55 16.27 -4.67
C ALA A 85 6.05 17.72 -4.78
N LYS A 86 5.06 18.14 -3.97
CA LYS A 86 4.45 19.48 -4.06
C LYS A 86 4.87 20.43 -2.95
N MET A 87 5.27 19.93 -1.78
CA MET A 87 5.66 20.75 -0.62
C MET A 87 6.94 20.30 0.08
N GLY A 88 7.60 19.24 -0.40
CA GLY A 88 8.85 18.72 0.19
C GLY A 88 8.67 17.81 1.40
N GLU A 89 7.48 17.80 2.01
CA GLU A 89 7.22 17.10 3.27
C GLU A 89 5.89 16.34 3.25
N MET A 90 5.70 15.45 4.21
CA MET A 90 4.37 14.90 4.52
C MET A 90 3.50 15.94 5.22
N ASN A 91 2.19 15.70 5.28
CA ASN A 91 1.29 16.53 6.07
C ASN A 91 0.25 15.72 6.84
N ILE A 92 -0.22 16.30 7.95
CA ILE A 92 -1.37 15.82 8.75
C ILE A 92 -2.23 17.02 9.16
N ILE A 93 -3.46 16.80 9.62
CA ILE A 93 -4.29 17.89 10.16
C ILE A 93 -3.77 18.36 11.52
N ASP A 94 -3.99 19.62 11.90
CA ASP A 94 -3.73 20.09 13.25
C ASP A 94 -4.93 19.82 14.17
N VAL A 95 -4.87 18.74 14.94
CA VAL A 95 -5.81 18.45 16.03
C VAL A 95 -5.06 18.26 17.35
N SER A 96 -4.01 19.08 17.54
CA SER A 96 -3.11 19.20 18.70
C SER A 96 -2.07 18.09 18.87
N GLU A 97 -1.93 17.19 17.91
CA GLU A 97 -1.10 15.98 18.05
C GLU A 97 0.39 16.17 18.01
N THR A 98 0.83 17.37 17.66
CA THR A 98 2.24 17.76 17.66
C THR A 98 2.69 18.38 18.98
N HIS A 99 1.75 18.70 19.87
CA HIS A 99 2.00 19.41 21.12
C HIS A 99 1.90 18.49 22.33
N GLU A 100 2.90 18.53 23.22
CA GLU A 100 2.85 17.73 24.46
C GLU A 100 1.65 18.13 25.35
N LEU A 101 1.34 19.43 25.41
CA LEU A 101 0.19 19.96 26.17
C LEU A 101 -1.14 19.84 25.41
N ARG A 102 -1.14 19.29 24.19
CA ARG A 102 -2.33 19.09 23.36
C ARG A 102 -3.13 20.39 23.23
N TYR A 103 -4.44 20.34 23.49
CA TYR A 103 -5.35 21.47 23.42
C TYR A 103 -5.05 22.61 24.40
N ALA A 104 -4.22 22.37 25.42
CA ALA A 104 -3.82 23.39 26.38
C ALA A 104 -2.56 24.17 25.94
N ASP A 105 -1.94 23.79 24.82
CA ASP A 105 -0.83 24.54 24.28
C ASP A 105 -1.30 25.95 23.84
N PRO A 106 -0.62 27.03 24.26
CA PRO A 106 -1.06 28.40 23.95
C PRO A 106 -0.93 28.75 22.46
N THR A 107 -0.16 27.99 21.69
CA THR A 107 0.01 28.19 20.25
C THR A 107 -1.02 27.41 19.43
N PHE A 108 -1.60 26.36 20.01
CA PHE A 108 -2.61 25.55 19.35
C PHE A 108 -3.89 26.35 19.09
N ARG A 109 -4.40 26.21 17.88
CA ARG A 109 -5.72 26.69 17.49
C ARG A 109 -6.46 25.55 16.82
N ARG A 110 -7.67 25.24 17.30
CA ARG A 110 -8.52 24.24 16.63
C ARG A 110 -8.85 24.69 15.19
N PRO A 111 -9.02 23.75 14.24
CA PRO A 111 -9.60 24.05 12.94
C PRO A 111 -11.04 24.58 13.07
N ASP A 112 -11.48 25.50 12.21
CA ASP A 112 -12.89 25.89 12.12
C ASP A 112 -13.70 24.90 11.28
N VAL A 113 -13.06 24.35 10.24
CA VAL A 113 -13.64 23.30 9.39
C VAL A 113 -12.62 22.16 9.22
N ILE A 114 -13.07 20.92 9.38
CA ILE A 114 -12.31 19.73 8.96
C ILE A 114 -13.10 19.05 7.83
N MET A 115 -12.47 18.90 6.68
CA MET A 115 -12.99 18.08 5.58
C MET A 115 -12.47 16.65 5.73
N VAL A 116 -13.35 15.74 6.11
CA VAL A 116 -13.06 14.32 6.23
C VAL A 116 -13.44 13.62 4.94
N TRP A 117 -12.43 13.21 4.16
CA TRP A 117 -12.61 12.74 2.80
C TRP A 117 -12.08 11.31 2.61
N GLY A 118 -12.99 10.36 2.36
CA GLY A 118 -12.62 8.97 2.10
C GLY A 118 -11.92 8.30 3.30
N ASN A 119 -12.18 8.78 4.52
CA ASN A 119 -11.63 8.29 5.78
C ASN A 119 -12.76 8.09 6.80
N GLU A 120 -12.65 7.04 7.63
CA GLU A 120 -13.54 6.81 8.79
C GLU A 120 -12.72 6.87 10.09
N PRO A 121 -12.25 8.06 10.53
CA PRO A 121 -11.25 8.21 11.60
C PRO A 121 -11.54 7.48 12.91
N LEU A 122 -12.82 7.29 13.25
CA LEU A 122 -13.23 6.62 14.48
C LEU A 122 -13.00 5.10 14.42
N LYS A 123 -13.11 4.49 13.23
CA LYS A 123 -12.90 3.04 13.03
C LYS A 123 -11.53 2.71 12.46
N SER A 124 -10.99 3.57 11.60
CA SER A 124 -9.96 3.18 10.64
C SER A 124 -8.59 3.86 10.79
N ASN A 125 -8.27 4.45 11.94
CA ASN A 125 -6.99 5.16 12.14
C ASN A 125 -6.20 4.57 13.31
N ALA A 126 -5.54 3.43 13.08
CA ALA A 126 -4.70 2.78 14.09
C ALA A 126 -3.43 3.58 14.47
N ASP A 127 -3.02 4.54 13.64
CA ASP A 127 -1.77 5.30 13.82
C ASP A 127 -1.89 6.48 14.83
N GLY A 128 -2.94 6.51 15.64
CA GLY A 128 -3.14 7.47 16.71
C GLY A 128 -4.58 7.49 17.21
N PHE A 129 -4.92 8.45 18.06
CA PHE A 129 -6.31 8.65 18.51
C PHE A 129 -7.03 9.70 17.65
N LEU A 130 -6.74 9.74 16.34
CA LEU A 130 -7.17 10.81 15.44
C LEU A 130 -8.69 11.02 15.45
N GLY A 131 -9.48 9.94 15.43
CA GLY A 131 -10.93 10.04 15.54
C GLY A 131 -11.39 10.71 16.84
N HIS A 132 -10.74 10.40 17.97
CA HIS A 132 -11.02 11.06 19.24
C HIS A 132 -10.64 12.54 19.19
N TRP A 133 -9.48 12.86 18.59
CA TRP A 133 -9.02 14.23 18.50
C TRP A 133 -9.93 15.12 17.65
N ILE A 134 -10.44 14.58 16.54
CA ILE A 134 -11.45 15.26 15.71
C ILE A 134 -12.74 15.48 16.52
N VAL A 135 -13.19 14.50 17.31
CA VAL A 135 -14.37 14.64 18.17
C VAL A 135 -14.19 15.74 19.22
N GLU A 136 -13.02 15.84 19.84
CA GLU A 136 -12.71 16.94 20.77
C GLU A 136 -12.75 18.30 20.07
N CYS A 137 -12.18 18.41 18.86
CA CYS A 137 -12.30 19.62 18.03
C CYS A 137 -13.77 19.98 17.74
N MET A 138 -14.61 19.01 17.42
CA MET A 138 -16.05 19.22 17.22
C MET A 138 -16.74 19.75 18.49
N GLN A 139 -16.40 19.22 19.67
CA GLN A 139 -16.92 19.72 20.94
C GLN A 139 -16.51 21.19 21.20
N MET A 140 -15.35 21.59 20.72
CA MET A 140 -14.88 22.98 20.76
C MET A 140 -15.45 23.87 19.65
N GLY A 141 -16.26 23.32 18.73
CA GLY A 141 -16.99 24.07 17.70
C GLY A 141 -16.52 23.88 16.26
N THR A 142 -15.57 22.97 16.01
CA THR A 142 -15.16 22.63 14.64
C THR A 142 -16.31 22.00 13.86
N LYS A 143 -16.52 22.47 12.62
CA LYS A 143 -17.50 21.93 11.68
C LYS A 143 -16.88 20.84 10.81
N ILE A 144 -17.72 19.90 10.35
CA ILE A 144 -17.28 18.80 9.49
C ILE A 144 -17.89 18.96 8.08
N ILE A 145 -17.07 18.78 7.06
CA ILE A 145 -17.50 18.38 5.72
C ILE A 145 -17.14 16.90 5.58
N SER A 146 -18.09 16.05 5.18
CA SER A 146 -17.84 14.62 5.01
C SER A 146 -18.02 14.21 3.55
N ILE A 147 -17.04 13.53 3.00
CA ILE A 147 -17.09 13.00 1.64
C ILE A 147 -16.87 11.49 1.71
N ASP A 148 -17.97 10.74 1.59
CA ASP A 148 -17.99 9.28 1.68
C ASP A 148 -19.29 8.77 1.00
N PRO A 149 -19.26 7.71 0.17
CA PRO A 149 -20.46 7.08 -0.39
C PRO A 149 -21.44 6.55 0.68
N ARG A 150 -20.98 6.38 1.92
CA ARG A 150 -21.75 5.92 3.07
C ARG A 150 -21.96 7.05 4.08
N LEU A 151 -23.11 7.07 4.72
CA LEU A 151 -23.36 7.92 5.86
C LEU A 151 -22.59 7.40 7.09
N THR A 152 -21.42 7.97 7.36
CA THR A 152 -20.65 7.68 8.58
C THR A 152 -21.19 8.48 9.76
N TRP A 153 -20.70 8.19 10.98
CA TRP A 153 -21.05 8.96 12.17
C TRP A 153 -20.66 10.44 12.05
N LEU A 154 -19.51 10.72 11.44
CA LEU A 154 -19.07 12.09 11.16
C LEU A 154 -19.95 12.73 10.07
N GLY A 155 -20.30 11.98 9.02
CA GLY A 155 -21.23 12.43 7.98
C GLY A 155 -22.60 12.83 8.52
N ALA A 156 -23.14 12.06 9.48
CA ALA A 156 -24.41 12.39 10.14
C ALA A 156 -24.36 13.67 11.00
N LYS A 157 -23.16 14.19 11.27
CA LYS A 157 -22.91 15.44 12.01
C LYS A 157 -22.30 16.54 11.13
N ALA A 158 -22.14 16.29 9.84
CA ALA A 158 -21.49 17.20 8.92
C ALA A 158 -22.45 18.33 8.50
N GLU A 159 -21.88 19.50 8.21
CA GLU A 159 -22.59 20.62 7.57
C GLU A 159 -22.99 20.29 6.13
N VAL A 160 -22.17 19.44 5.50
CA VAL A 160 -22.37 18.88 4.16
C VAL A 160 -21.82 17.45 4.16
N TRP A 161 -22.65 16.51 3.71
CA TRP A 161 -22.23 15.16 3.39
C TRP A 161 -22.38 14.95 1.88
N LEU A 162 -21.26 14.76 1.19
CA LEU A 162 -21.22 14.49 -0.25
C LEU A 162 -21.13 12.98 -0.46
N GLN A 163 -22.25 12.40 -0.90
CA GLN A 163 -22.36 10.96 -1.20
C GLN A 163 -21.81 10.63 -2.60
N VAL A 164 -20.50 10.82 -2.73
CA VAL A 164 -19.73 10.68 -3.98
C VAL A 164 -19.81 9.26 -4.55
N ARG A 165 -19.87 9.13 -5.87
CA ARG A 165 -19.68 7.85 -6.57
C ARG A 165 -18.25 7.35 -6.34
N PRO A 166 -18.03 6.10 -5.90
CA PRO A 166 -16.68 5.60 -5.67
C PRO A 166 -15.76 5.77 -6.88
N GLY A 167 -14.54 6.27 -6.66
CA GLY A 167 -13.51 6.45 -7.70
C GLY A 167 -13.63 7.75 -8.50
N THR A 168 -14.46 8.71 -8.09
CA THR A 168 -14.62 10.01 -8.79
C THR A 168 -14.15 11.21 -8.00
N ASP A 169 -13.39 11.00 -6.94
CA ASP A 169 -12.93 12.04 -6.03
C ASP A 169 -12.07 13.11 -6.75
N GLY A 170 -11.32 12.71 -7.78
CA GLY A 170 -10.53 13.64 -8.60
C GLY A 170 -11.40 14.71 -9.27
N ALA A 171 -12.53 14.32 -9.86
CA ALA A 171 -13.47 15.25 -10.46
C ALA A 171 -14.10 16.18 -9.41
N LEU A 172 -14.43 15.64 -8.23
CA LEU A 172 -14.99 16.43 -7.13
C LEU A 172 -14.00 17.53 -6.69
N GLY A 173 -12.73 17.18 -6.46
CA GLY A 173 -11.69 18.14 -6.06
C GLY A 173 -11.46 19.24 -7.09
N ILE A 174 -11.43 18.88 -8.37
CA ILE A 174 -11.31 19.85 -9.47
C ILE A 174 -12.51 20.80 -9.51
N GLY A 175 -13.74 20.30 -9.36
CA GLY A 175 -14.94 21.14 -9.31
C GLY A 175 -14.95 22.11 -8.12
N MET A 176 -14.43 21.67 -6.97
CA MET A 176 -14.25 22.54 -5.79
C MET A 176 -13.20 23.61 -6.03
N LEU A 177 -12.04 23.25 -6.60
CA LEU A 177 -10.98 24.20 -6.98
C LEU A 177 -11.50 25.26 -7.96
N ASN A 178 -12.20 24.83 -9.01
CA ASN A 178 -12.81 25.74 -9.98
C ASN A 178 -13.76 26.74 -9.29
N THR A 179 -14.61 26.25 -8.37
CA THR A 179 -15.54 27.11 -7.62
C THR A 179 -14.78 28.16 -6.79
N ILE A 180 -13.77 27.74 -6.03
CA ILE A 180 -12.99 28.63 -5.15
C ILE A 180 -12.25 29.70 -5.98
N ILE A 181 -11.62 29.28 -7.08
CA ILE A 181 -10.85 30.16 -7.96
C ILE A 181 -11.77 31.18 -8.66
N ASN A 182 -12.89 30.73 -9.23
CA ASN A 182 -13.77 31.60 -10.00
C ASN A 182 -14.62 32.54 -9.13
N GLU A 183 -14.85 32.18 -7.86
CA GLU A 183 -15.50 33.05 -6.88
C GLU A 183 -14.51 33.96 -6.14
N ASP A 184 -13.22 33.91 -6.46
CA ASP A 184 -12.15 34.70 -5.85
C ASP A 184 -12.04 34.49 -4.32
N LEU A 185 -12.22 33.24 -3.88
CA LEU A 185 -12.13 32.83 -2.47
C LEU A 185 -10.73 32.32 -2.08
N VAL A 186 -9.71 32.75 -2.81
CA VAL A 186 -8.32 32.30 -2.64
C VAL A 186 -7.54 33.21 -1.69
N ASP A 187 -6.50 32.67 -1.07
CA ASP A 187 -5.50 33.43 -0.33
C ASP A 187 -4.42 33.95 -1.30
N HIS A 188 -4.69 35.12 -1.90
CA HIS A 188 -3.76 35.79 -2.82
C HIS A 188 -2.39 36.05 -2.19
N ASP A 189 -2.36 36.39 -0.89
CA ASP A 189 -1.12 36.72 -0.18
C ASP A 189 -0.22 35.49 -0.03
N PHE A 190 -0.81 34.33 0.26
CA PHE A 190 -0.09 33.06 0.31
C PHE A 190 0.38 32.65 -1.09
N ILE A 191 -0.50 32.74 -2.09
CA ILE A 191 -0.18 32.36 -3.47
C ILE A 191 1.01 33.17 -4.01
N ASP A 192 0.98 34.50 -3.89
CA ASP A 192 2.01 35.38 -4.44
C ASP A 192 3.39 35.15 -3.82
N LYS A 193 3.42 34.92 -2.50
CA LYS A 193 4.66 34.78 -1.72
C LYS A 193 5.24 33.37 -1.80
N TRP A 194 4.39 32.36 -1.73
CA TRP A 194 4.78 31.01 -1.33
C TRP A 194 4.44 29.94 -2.36
N CYS A 195 3.71 30.26 -3.42
CA CYS A 195 3.30 29.27 -4.42
C CYS A 195 3.97 29.48 -5.79
N TYR A 196 4.03 28.39 -6.55
CA TYR A 196 4.45 28.34 -7.94
C TYR A 196 3.40 27.60 -8.78
N GLY A 197 3.15 28.09 -10.00
CA GLY A 197 2.29 27.40 -10.97
C GLY A 197 0.79 27.68 -10.83
N TYR A 198 0.39 28.79 -10.21
CA TYR A 198 -1.02 29.11 -9.98
C TYR A 198 -1.78 29.35 -11.29
N GLU A 199 -1.17 30.04 -12.27
CA GLU A 199 -1.80 30.29 -13.56
C GLU A 199 -2.10 29.00 -14.32
N GLN A 200 -1.18 28.02 -14.24
CA GLN A 200 -1.37 26.68 -14.81
C GLN A 200 -2.50 25.93 -14.12
N LEU A 201 -2.64 26.08 -12.79
CA LEU A 201 -3.79 25.53 -12.06
C LEU A 201 -5.09 26.17 -12.52
N VAL A 202 -5.13 27.50 -12.63
CA VAL A 202 -6.32 28.21 -13.13
C VAL A 202 -6.71 27.65 -14.49
N GLU A 203 -5.77 27.56 -15.43
CA GLU A 203 -6.01 27.01 -16.77
C GLU A 203 -6.50 25.56 -16.73
N SER A 204 -5.91 24.71 -15.88
CA SER A 204 -6.22 23.28 -15.84
C SER A 204 -7.62 22.96 -15.32
N VAL A 205 -8.17 23.84 -14.46
CA VAL A 205 -9.52 23.67 -13.88
C VAL A 205 -10.59 24.46 -14.64
N GLN A 206 -10.23 25.37 -15.55
CA GLN A 206 -11.23 26.12 -16.31
C GLN A 206 -12.13 25.18 -17.14
N GLY A 207 -13.44 25.47 -17.13
CA GLY A 207 -14.47 24.64 -17.79
C GLY A 207 -14.81 23.32 -17.07
N LYS A 208 -14.17 23.01 -15.93
CA LYS A 208 -14.45 21.84 -15.08
C LYS A 208 -15.11 22.30 -13.78
N ASP A 209 -16.28 22.92 -13.90
CA ASP A 209 -17.01 23.49 -12.77
C ASP A 209 -17.76 22.44 -11.93
N ALA A 210 -18.53 22.91 -10.95
CA ALA A 210 -19.34 22.03 -10.10
C ALA A 210 -20.44 21.27 -10.86
N ASP A 211 -20.93 21.76 -12.00
CA ASP A 211 -21.93 21.05 -12.80
C ASP A 211 -21.26 19.90 -13.57
N TRP A 212 -20.07 20.12 -14.12
CA TRP A 212 -19.22 19.07 -14.68
C TRP A 212 -18.90 17.98 -13.64
N ALA A 213 -18.48 18.38 -12.44
CA ALA A 213 -18.18 17.43 -11.37
C ALA A 213 -19.42 16.66 -10.91
N ALA A 214 -20.59 17.33 -10.85
CA ALA A 214 -21.84 16.72 -10.44
C ALA A 214 -22.27 15.53 -11.31
N GLU A 215 -22.11 15.66 -12.63
CA GLU A 215 -22.41 14.59 -13.60
C GLU A 215 -21.53 13.36 -13.38
N ILE A 216 -20.24 13.56 -13.10
CA ILE A 216 -19.29 12.46 -12.91
C ILE A 216 -19.48 11.81 -11.53
N CYS A 217 -19.69 12.62 -10.50
CA CYS A 217 -19.66 12.20 -9.10
C CYS A 217 -21.00 11.69 -8.56
N ASP A 218 -22.10 11.84 -9.31
CA ASP A 218 -23.46 11.64 -8.83
C ASP A 218 -23.78 12.43 -7.54
N VAL A 219 -23.33 13.69 -7.48
CA VAL A 219 -23.54 14.61 -6.34
C VAL A 219 -24.15 15.91 -6.86
N PRO A 220 -25.14 16.51 -6.18
CA PRO A 220 -25.69 17.80 -6.61
C PRO A 220 -24.62 18.89 -6.69
N ALA A 221 -24.56 19.62 -7.82
CA ALA A 221 -23.57 20.68 -8.04
C ALA A 221 -23.59 21.74 -6.94
N GLU A 222 -24.77 22.07 -6.39
CA GLU A 222 -24.87 23.05 -5.32
C GLU A 222 -24.27 22.57 -3.99
N ASP A 223 -24.31 21.27 -3.71
CA ASP A 223 -23.65 20.72 -2.53
C ASP A 223 -22.12 20.77 -2.68
N ILE A 224 -21.60 20.56 -3.90
CA ILE A 224 -20.18 20.74 -4.23
C ILE A 224 -19.76 22.20 -4.00
N ARG A 225 -20.51 23.17 -4.54
CA ARG A 225 -20.23 24.60 -4.31
C ARG A 225 -20.34 24.97 -2.83
N LYS A 226 -21.35 24.45 -2.12
CA LYS A 226 -21.53 24.68 -0.69
C LYS A 226 -20.33 24.17 0.11
N ALA A 227 -19.86 22.95 -0.15
CA ALA A 227 -18.67 22.40 0.50
C ALA A 227 -17.42 23.25 0.20
N ALA A 228 -17.21 23.64 -1.06
CA ALA A 228 -16.08 24.47 -1.48
C ALA A 228 -16.06 25.82 -0.76
N ARG A 229 -17.22 26.51 -0.73
CA ARG A 229 -17.39 27.80 -0.04
C ARG A 229 -17.17 27.68 1.48
N ILE A 230 -17.73 26.65 2.12
CA ILE A 230 -17.54 26.44 3.58
C ILE A 230 -16.05 26.23 3.89
N TYR A 231 -15.35 25.44 3.08
CA TYR A 231 -13.93 25.19 3.28
C TYR A 231 -13.09 26.46 3.06
N ALA A 232 -13.29 27.17 1.94
CA ALA A 232 -12.46 28.31 1.56
C ALA A 232 -12.70 29.57 2.42
N THR A 233 -13.91 29.74 2.97
CA THR A 233 -14.25 30.93 3.79
C THR A 233 -14.05 30.73 5.29
N ALA A 234 -13.62 29.54 5.71
CA ALA A 234 -13.25 29.29 7.10
C ALA A 234 -11.97 30.06 7.47
N GLU A 235 -11.86 30.54 8.71
CA GLU A 235 -10.65 31.24 9.14
C GLU A 235 -9.45 30.27 9.24
N SER A 236 -9.70 29.00 9.54
CA SER A 236 -8.75 27.88 9.44
C SER A 236 -9.49 26.62 9.01
N ALA A 237 -8.95 25.90 8.03
CA ALA A 237 -9.51 24.63 7.60
C ALA A 237 -8.42 23.59 7.34
N SER A 238 -8.80 22.32 7.52
CA SER A 238 -7.90 21.20 7.23
C SER A 238 -8.61 20.09 6.48
N ILE A 239 -7.86 19.30 5.73
CA ILE A 239 -8.35 18.12 5.01
C ILE A 239 -7.72 16.88 5.63
N GLN A 240 -8.58 16.02 6.17
CA GLN A 240 -8.23 14.68 6.62
C GLN A 240 -8.68 13.67 5.57
N TRP A 241 -7.72 13.15 4.78
CA TRP A 241 -8.02 12.16 3.75
C TRP A 241 -7.60 10.74 4.15
N GLY A 242 -8.28 9.74 3.57
CA GLY A 242 -8.06 8.31 3.87
C GLY A 242 -7.51 7.52 2.71
N LEU A 243 -7.48 6.19 2.84
CA LEU A 243 -6.95 5.28 1.81
C LEU A 243 -7.78 5.30 0.51
N ALA A 244 -9.01 5.84 0.53
CA ALA A 244 -9.84 5.91 -0.68
C ALA A 244 -9.21 6.77 -1.80
N PHE A 245 -8.34 7.72 -1.44
CA PHE A 245 -7.55 8.48 -2.41
C PHE A 245 -6.55 7.61 -3.13
N GLU A 246 -6.00 6.63 -2.44
CA GLU A 246 -4.84 5.86 -2.87
C GLU A 246 -5.25 4.61 -3.64
N GLN A 247 -6.49 4.17 -3.40
CA GLN A 247 -7.10 2.99 -3.98
C GLN A 247 -8.02 3.34 -5.16
N GLN A 248 -7.50 4.23 -6.03
CA GLN A 248 -8.09 4.60 -7.32
C GLN A 248 -6.98 4.90 -8.32
N LEU A 249 -7.27 4.82 -9.63
CA LEU A 249 -6.30 5.11 -10.69
C LEU A 249 -5.84 6.57 -10.71
N SER A 250 -6.63 7.46 -10.13
CA SER A 250 -6.31 8.89 -10.04
C SER A 250 -5.56 9.26 -8.77
N ALA A 251 -4.92 8.31 -8.07
CA ALA A 251 -4.40 8.54 -6.72
C ALA A 251 -3.53 9.79 -6.58
N LEU A 252 -2.60 10.01 -7.52
CA LEU A 252 -1.75 11.20 -7.54
C LEU A 252 -2.53 12.47 -7.95
N GLY A 253 -3.54 12.35 -8.82
CA GLY A 253 -4.40 13.45 -9.25
C GLY A 253 -5.35 13.94 -8.16
N VAL A 254 -5.97 13.03 -7.39
CA VAL A 254 -6.83 13.37 -6.25
C VAL A 254 -6.02 13.94 -5.11
N SER A 255 -4.84 13.35 -4.85
CA SER A 255 -3.91 13.90 -3.86
C SER A 255 -3.47 15.31 -4.24
N ALA A 256 -3.14 15.56 -5.52
CA ALA A 256 -2.85 16.90 -6.01
C ALA A 256 -4.02 17.86 -5.80
N ALA A 257 -5.26 17.45 -6.09
CA ALA A 257 -6.43 18.30 -5.90
C ALA A 257 -6.63 18.70 -4.43
N ALA A 258 -6.45 17.78 -3.48
CA ALA A 258 -6.55 18.11 -2.05
C ALA A 258 -5.41 19.02 -1.58
N LEU A 259 -4.18 18.78 -2.06
CA LEU A 259 -3.04 19.64 -1.77
C LEU A 259 -3.22 21.04 -2.36
N ASP A 260 -3.76 21.14 -3.57
CA ASP A 260 -4.05 22.42 -4.22
C ASP A 260 -5.17 23.16 -3.48
N LEU A 261 -6.19 22.45 -2.96
CA LEU A 261 -7.20 23.05 -2.08
C LEU A 261 -6.57 23.67 -0.83
N MET A 262 -5.58 23.01 -0.21
CA MET A 262 -4.82 23.59 0.91
C MET A 262 -4.03 24.82 0.48
N GLY A 263 -3.35 24.74 -0.67
CA GLY A 263 -2.52 25.81 -1.21
C GLY A 263 -3.31 27.06 -1.58
N VAL A 264 -4.41 26.93 -2.33
CA VAL A 264 -5.22 28.09 -2.77
C VAL A 264 -5.94 28.78 -1.60
N THR A 265 -6.10 28.11 -0.46
CA THR A 265 -6.76 28.66 0.74
C THR A 265 -5.77 29.05 1.85
N GLY A 266 -4.46 28.95 1.61
CA GLY A 266 -3.45 29.32 2.60
C GLY A 266 -3.51 28.48 3.89
N ASN A 267 -3.95 27.22 3.81
CA ASN A 267 -4.16 26.35 4.97
C ASN A 267 -2.95 25.44 5.29
N ILE A 268 -1.83 25.61 4.57
CA ILE A 268 -0.60 24.85 4.80
C ILE A 268 0.17 25.43 5.98
N ASP A 269 0.52 24.56 6.93
CA ASP A 269 1.40 24.75 8.08
C ASP A 269 1.05 25.85 9.08
N ARG A 270 -0.21 26.31 9.07
CA ARG A 270 -0.73 27.27 10.05
C ARG A 270 -1.50 26.58 11.19
N PRO A 271 -1.69 27.24 12.35
CA PRO A 271 -2.54 26.72 13.42
C PRO A 271 -3.95 26.38 12.92
N GLY A 272 -4.41 25.16 13.17
CA GLY A 272 -5.70 24.66 12.73
C GLY A 272 -5.79 24.26 11.23
N GLY A 273 -4.66 24.30 10.51
CA GLY A 273 -4.55 23.89 9.10
C GLY A 273 -4.03 22.46 8.93
N ASN A 274 -3.32 22.21 7.83
CA ASN A 274 -2.55 20.98 7.59
C ASN A 274 -1.07 21.23 7.88
N LEU A 275 -0.53 20.58 8.91
CA LEU A 275 0.85 20.73 9.36
C LEU A 275 1.82 19.95 8.47
N LEU A 276 2.95 20.56 8.13
CA LEU A 276 4.08 19.83 7.59
C LEU A 276 4.66 18.94 8.70
N MET A 277 4.94 17.69 8.35
CA MET A 277 5.23 16.63 9.32
C MET A 277 6.50 15.87 8.93
N LYS A 278 7.44 15.80 9.87
CA LYS A 278 8.57 14.87 9.82
C LYS A 278 8.35 13.72 10.78
N CYS A 279 9.06 12.63 10.54
CA CYS A 279 9.24 11.62 11.57
C CYS A 279 9.99 12.22 12.75
N ALA A 280 9.70 11.73 13.95
CA ALA A 280 10.21 12.35 15.16
C ALA A 280 11.74 12.38 15.16
N PHE A 281 12.31 13.57 15.33
CA PHE A 281 13.75 13.83 15.31
C PHE A 281 14.42 13.44 13.98
N ASP A 282 13.70 13.58 12.87
CA ASP A 282 14.17 13.23 11.53
C ASP A 282 14.70 11.77 11.43
N ILE A 283 14.25 10.89 12.33
CA ILE A 283 14.64 9.48 12.37
C ILE A 283 13.83 8.76 11.28
N GLU A 284 14.35 8.77 10.06
CA GLU A 284 13.66 8.18 8.91
C GLU A 284 14.60 7.53 7.88
N LYS A 285 14.43 6.21 7.70
CA LYS A 285 14.69 5.44 6.46
C LYS A 285 13.78 4.20 6.42
N ARG A 286 12.49 4.33 6.69
CA ARG A 286 11.55 3.21 6.64
C ARG A 286 11.53 2.64 5.24
N TYR A 287 11.37 1.31 5.19
CA TYR A 287 11.40 0.54 3.95
C TYR A 287 12.72 0.59 3.14
N GLY A 288 13.75 1.34 3.61
CA GLY A 288 15.07 1.45 2.96
C GLY A 288 16.27 1.51 3.92
N LEU A 289 16.07 1.28 5.22
CA LEU A 289 17.15 1.43 6.21
C LEU A 289 18.28 0.44 5.93
N GLY A 290 19.49 0.96 5.75
CA GLY A 290 20.68 0.14 5.50
C GLY A 290 20.92 -0.20 4.04
N ASP A 291 20.12 0.31 3.10
CA ASP A 291 20.24 0.09 1.65
C ASP A 291 21.65 0.29 1.08
N PHE A 292 22.39 1.29 1.57
CA PHE A 292 23.77 1.58 1.19
C PHE A 292 24.77 0.48 1.55
N LYS A 293 24.37 -0.50 2.39
CA LYS A 293 25.15 -1.73 2.67
C LYS A 293 24.91 -2.82 1.62
N ILE A 294 23.87 -2.72 0.80
CA ILE A 294 23.60 -3.67 -0.28
C ILE A 294 24.69 -3.50 -1.35
N PRO A 295 25.36 -4.59 -1.78
CA PRO A 295 26.29 -4.52 -2.90
C PRO A 295 25.61 -3.94 -4.15
N ARG A 296 26.26 -3.00 -4.84
CA ARG A 296 25.70 -2.33 -6.04
C ARG A 296 25.25 -3.32 -7.13
N GLU A 297 25.97 -4.42 -7.28
CA GLU A 297 25.62 -5.50 -8.21
C GLU A 297 24.29 -6.19 -7.86
N ASN A 298 23.89 -6.21 -6.58
CA ASN A 298 22.57 -6.71 -6.19
C ASN A 298 21.51 -5.60 -6.26
N TYR A 299 21.85 -4.38 -5.85
CA TYR A 299 20.90 -3.26 -5.83
C TYR A 299 20.31 -2.94 -7.21
N LYS A 300 21.09 -3.09 -8.29
CA LYS A 300 20.61 -2.93 -9.68
C LYS A 300 19.49 -3.92 -10.09
N HIS A 301 19.28 -4.97 -9.29
CA HIS A 301 18.25 -5.98 -9.48
C HIS A 301 17.03 -5.76 -8.56
N LYS A 302 16.89 -4.55 -7.99
CA LYS A 302 15.64 -4.11 -7.36
C LYS A 302 14.50 -4.27 -8.36
N LEU A 303 13.48 -5.00 -7.98
CA LEU A 303 12.31 -5.25 -8.81
C LEU A 303 11.47 -3.97 -8.90
N THR A 304 11.20 -3.54 -10.13
CA THR A 304 10.35 -2.40 -10.47
C THR A 304 9.34 -2.81 -11.56
N THR A 305 8.20 -2.12 -11.63
CA THR A 305 7.17 -2.19 -12.67
C THR A 305 7.24 -1.02 -13.64
N SER A 306 7.80 0.12 -13.20
CA SER A 306 7.84 1.34 -14.00
C SER A 306 9.18 2.06 -13.85
N ALA A 307 9.58 2.77 -14.91
CA ALA A 307 10.69 3.72 -14.86
C ALA A 307 10.22 5.02 -14.20
N GLY A 308 11.11 5.71 -13.46
CA GLY A 308 10.80 6.99 -12.83
C GLY A 308 10.57 6.90 -11.31
N ILE A 309 9.31 6.79 -10.85
CA ILE A 309 8.97 6.91 -9.42
C ILE A 309 9.65 5.83 -8.58
N GLU A 310 9.55 4.56 -8.99
CA GLU A 310 10.12 3.42 -8.25
C GLU A 310 11.67 3.38 -8.29
N GLU A 311 12.27 4.09 -9.25
CA GLU A 311 13.73 4.29 -9.38
C GLU A 311 14.23 5.51 -8.60
N SER A 312 13.33 6.38 -8.12
CA SER A 312 13.67 7.54 -7.32
C SER A 312 13.88 7.19 -5.84
N ASP A 313 14.61 8.05 -5.12
CA ASP A 313 14.86 7.87 -3.67
C ASP A 313 13.59 8.03 -2.80
N ILE A 314 12.46 8.44 -3.39
CA ILE A 314 11.18 8.58 -2.67
C ILE A 314 10.54 7.22 -2.38
N VAL A 315 10.79 6.21 -3.23
CA VAL A 315 10.25 4.86 -3.06
C VAL A 315 11.39 3.88 -2.79
N ALA A 316 11.66 3.66 -1.50
CA ALA A 316 12.73 2.76 -1.08
C ALA A 316 12.43 1.27 -1.33
N CYS A 317 11.17 0.85 -1.28
CA CYS A 317 10.76 -0.54 -1.48
C CYS A 317 10.77 -0.95 -2.96
N ALA A 318 10.88 -2.26 -3.19
CA ALA A 318 10.67 -2.88 -4.51
C ALA A 318 9.18 -2.96 -4.85
N SER A 319 8.86 -3.22 -6.11
CA SER A 319 7.46 -3.28 -6.54
C SER A 319 6.77 -4.58 -6.13
N ALA A 320 5.64 -4.43 -5.44
CA ALA A 320 4.82 -5.54 -4.95
C ALA A 320 4.22 -6.39 -6.08
N ASP A 321 3.98 -5.76 -7.23
CA ASP A 321 3.49 -6.42 -8.44
C ASP A 321 4.61 -7.23 -9.11
N SER A 322 5.82 -6.67 -9.17
CA SER A 322 6.98 -7.40 -9.70
C SER A 322 7.37 -8.61 -8.84
N PHE A 323 7.03 -8.64 -7.54
CA PHE A 323 7.18 -9.86 -6.72
C PHE A 323 6.33 -11.01 -7.25
N ILE A 324 5.06 -10.74 -7.57
CA ILE A 324 4.16 -11.73 -8.16
C ILE A 324 4.69 -12.16 -9.52
N HIS A 325 4.99 -11.19 -10.39
CA HIS A 325 5.47 -11.47 -11.75
C HIS A 325 6.75 -12.34 -11.73
N ALA A 326 7.74 -11.99 -10.92
CA ALA A 326 8.99 -12.75 -10.83
C ALA A 326 8.80 -14.16 -10.24
N SER A 327 7.83 -14.34 -9.36
CA SER A 327 7.50 -15.64 -8.78
C SER A 327 6.74 -16.54 -9.78
N GLU A 328 6.02 -15.96 -10.74
CA GLU A 328 5.25 -16.70 -11.74
C GLU A 328 6.02 -16.94 -13.04
N ALA A 329 6.66 -15.90 -13.57
CA ALA A 329 7.33 -15.90 -14.86
C ALA A 329 8.79 -16.34 -14.77
N GLU A 330 9.38 -16.36 -13.56
CA GLU A 330 10.82 -16.49 -13.33
C GLU A 330 11.64 -15.37 -14.04
N GLU A 331 11.00 -14.23 -14.31
CA GLU A 331 11.56 -13.04 -14.94
C GLU A 331 11.51 -11.82 -14.00
N PRO A 332 12.56 -10.98 -13.92
CA PRO A 332 13.83 -11.09 -14.65
C PRO A 332 14.74 -12.22 -14.13
N PHE A 333 14.39 -12.87 -13.03
CA PHE A 333 15.08 -14.02 -12.46
C PHE A 333 14.14 -14.87 -11.59
N LYS A 334 14.48 -16.15 -11.42
CA LYS A 334 13.75 -17.05 -10.54
C LYS A 334 13.98 -16.73 -9.07
N ILE A 335 12.90 -16.46 -8.36
CA ILE A 335 12.90 -16.28 -6.90
C ILE A 335 13.23 -17.60 -6.19
N GLN A 336 14.17 -17.54 -5.24
CA GLN A 336 14.64 -18.71 -4.50
C GLN A 336 14.09 -18.80 -3.08
N MET A 337 13.80 -17.66 -2.48
CA MET A 337 13.33 -17.59 -1.11
C MET A 337 12.36 -16.42 -0.92
N LEU A 338 11.34 -16.65 -0.11
CA LEU A 338 10.46 -15.61 0.40
C LEU A 338 10.50 -15.63 1.93
N TRP A 339 10.88 -14.50 2.52
CA TRP A 339 10.70 -14.24 3.94
C TRP A 339 9.44 -13.43 4.14
N ILE A 340 8.51 -13.90 4.96
CA ILE A 340 7.28 -13.20 5.32
C ILE A 340 7.34 -12.90 6.81
N GLU A 341 7.16 -11.64 7.21
CA GLU A 341 7.13 -11.29 8.62
C GLU A 341 6.03 -10.29 8.96
N SER A 342 5.21 -10.66 9.94
CA SER A 342 3.93 -9.99 10.27
C SER A 342 3.03 -9.76 9.04
N GLY A 343 3.18 -10.61 8.02
CA GLY A 343 2.49 -10.51 6.73
C GLY A 343 1.48 -11.65 6.56
N ASN A 344 0.31 -11.34 5.99
CA ASN A 344 -0.68 -12.34 5.61
C ASN A 344 -1.20 -12.09 4.17
N PRO A 345 -0.34 -12.22 3.14
CA PRO A 345 -0.65 -11.91 1.75
C PRO A 345 -2.00 -12.41 1.23
N ILE A 346 -2.28 -13.72 1.36
CA ILE A 346 -3.49 -14.31 0.76
C ILE A 346 -4.76 -13.87 1.47
N ALA A 347 -4.69 -13.42 2.72
CA ALA A 347 -5.85 -12.88 3.42
C ALA A 347 -5.99 -11.37 3.18
N CYS A 348 -4.90 -10.60 3.26
CA CYS A 348 -4.95 -9.16 3.43
C CYS A 348 -4.40 -8.35 2.26
N SER A 349 -3.10 -8.44 1.99
CA SER A 349 -2.41 -7.44 1.15
C SER A 349 -2.48 -7.72 -0.33
N SER A 350 -2.59 -8.98 -0.77
CA SER A 350 -2.60 -9.29 -2.20
C SER A 350 -3.95 -8.93 -2.81
N MET A 351 -3.97 -8.04 -3.81
CA MET A 351 -5.19 -7.63 -4.54
C MET A 351 -5.63 -8.64 -5.62
N ASP A 352 -5.08 -9.85 -5.60
CA ASP A 352 -5.50 -11.02 -6.36
C ASP A 352 -5.02 -12.23 -5.55
N ALA A 353 -5.80 -12.56 -4.51
CA ALA A 353 -5.40 -13.57 -3.53
C ALA A 353 -5.19 -14.97 -4.15
N PRO A 354 -6.06 -15.45 -5.07
CA PRO A 354 -5.82 -16.72 -5.77
C PRO A 354 -4.49 -16.74 -6.53
N ARG A 355 -4.18 -15.66 -7.25
CA ARG A 355 -2.93 -15.55 -7.99
C ARG A 355 -1.71 -15.50 -7.08
N ALA A 356 -1.76 -14.74 -6.00
CA ALA A 356 -0.68 -14.69 -5.01
C ALA A 356 -0.41 -16.05 -4.37
N TYR A 357 -1.45 -16.82 -4.05
CA TYR A 357 -1.34 -18.20 -3.58
C TYR A 357 -0.58 -19.07 -4.60
N ASN A 358 -0.96 -19.01 -5.88
CA ASN A 358 -0.27 -19.76 -6.94
C ASN A 358 1.18 -19.32 -7.12
N ALA A 359 1.46 -18.01 -7.10
CA ALA A 359 2.80 -17.44 -7.22
C ALA A 359 3.74 -17.90 -6.09
N MET A 360 3.26 -17.90 -4.84
CA MET A 360 4.05 -18.38 -3.69
C MET A 360 4.34 -19.88 -3.76
N ASN A 361 3.46 -20.69 -4.38
CA ASN A 361 3.73 -22.12 -4.56
C ASN A 361 4.96 -22.41 -5.42
N ASN A 362 5.37 -21.49 -6.29
CA ASN A 362 6.58 -21.64 -7.12
C ASN A 362 7.89 -21.32 -6.38
N ILE A 363 7.82 -20.72 -5.19
CA ILE A 363 9.01 -20.28 -4.44
C ILE A 363 9.58 -21.47 -3.64
N PRO A 364 10.86 -21.84 -3.82
CA PRO A 364 11.44 -23.05 -3.23
C PRO A 364 11.49 -23.09 -1.70
N PHE A 365 11.69 -21.95 -1.03
CA PHE A 365 11.86 -21.90 0.42
C PHE A 365 11.18 -20.67 1.02
N ILE A 366 10.27 -20.88 1.98
CA ILE A 366 9.47 -19.82 2.57
C ILE A 366 9.59 -19.86 4.09
N VAL A 367 9.98 -18.74 4.68
CA VAL A 367 10.01 -18.54 6.15
C VAL A 367 8.89 -17.58 6.51
N VAL A 368 8.09 -17.93 7.51
CA VAL A 368 7.03 -17.05 8.03
C VAL A 368 7.26 -16.79 9.51
N ALA A 369 7.47 -15.53 9.87
CA ALA A 369 7.59 -15.07 11.25
C ALA A 369 6.29 -14.33 11.64
N ASP A 370 5.48 -14.95 12.50
CA ASP A 370 4.16 -14.42 12.89
C ASP A 370 3.77 -14.89 14.30
N PRO A 371 3.00 -14.10 15.07
CA PRO A 371 2.47 -14.55 16.36
C PRO A 371 1.47 -15.71 16.25
N PHE A 372 0.86 -15.93 15.07
CA PHE A 372 -0.15 -16.95 14.85
C PHE A 372 0.09 -17.78 13.59
N MET A 373 -0.50 -18.97 13.55
CA MET A 373 -0.53 -19.80 12.35
C MET A 373 -1.60 -19.27 11.38
N THR A 374 -1.23 -18.30 10.54
CA THR A 374 -2.11 -17.63 9.57
C THR A 374 -2.43 -18.49 8.35
N PRO A 375 -3.45 -18.14 7.53
CA PRO A 375 -3.71 -18.81 6.26
C PRO A 375 -2.48 -18.88 5.35
N THR A 376 -1.72 -17.78 5.20
CA THR A 376 -0.47 -17.80 4.43
C THR A 376 0.56 -18.76 5.02
N ALA A 377 0.73 -18.77 6.35
CA ALA A 377 1.70 -19.65 7.00
C ALA A 377 1.38 -21.13 6.76
N VAL A 378 0.11 -21.53 6.91
CA VAL A 378 -0.34 -22.90 6.63
C VAL A 378 -0.16 -23.27 5.17
N ALA A 379 -0.54 -22.36 4.26
CA ALA A 379 -0.50 -22.61 2.83
C ALA A 379 0.93 -22.83 2.33
N HIS A 380 1.90 -22.02 2.77
CA HIS A 380 3.17 -21.90 2.06
C HIS A 380 4.43 -22.17 2.88
N ALA A 381 4.41 -21.95 4.20
CA ALA A 381 5.65 -21.91 4.97
C ALA A 381 6.40 -23.25 4.98
N ASP A 382 7.73 -23.15 4.92
CA ASP A 382 8.66 -24.25 5.18
C ASP A 382 9.12 -24.19 6.66
N ILE A 383 9.36 -22.99 7.18
CA ILE A 383 9.64 -22.71 8.60
C ILE A 383 8.67 -21.65 9.11
N VAL A 384 8.11 -21.87 10.30
CA VAL A 384 7.33 -20.87 11.03
C VAL A 384 8.08 -20.49 12.31
N LEU A 385 8.30 -19.19 12.51
CA LEU A 385 8.98 -18.63 13.69
C LEU A 385 7.95 -17.95 14.59
N PRO A 386 7.82 -18.34 15.87
CA PRO A 386 6.86 -17.73 16.79
C PRO A 386 7.34 -16.34 17.22
N VAL A 387 6.58 -15.32 16.85
CA VAL A 387 6.90 -13.92 17.13
C VAL A 387 6.18 -13.42 18.39
N ALA A 388 6.90 -12.68 19.23
CA ALA A 388 6.40 -12.12 20.49
C ALA A 388 5.35 -11.02 20.23
N MET A 389 4.34 -10.82 21.07
CA MET A 389 3.38 -9.71 20.91
C MET A 389 3.93 -8.38 21.43
N SER A 390 3.16 -7.29 21.28
CA SER A 390 3.59 -5.94 21.66
C SER A 390 4.00 -5.79 23.13
N CYS A 391 3.36 -6.51 24.06
CA CYS A 391 3.71 -6.50 25.49
C CYS A 391 4.96 -7.33 25.83
N GLU A 392 5.56 -8.01 24.86
CA GLU A 392 6.62 -9.00 25.04
C GLU A 392 7.98 -8.58 24.46
N ARG A 393 8.07 -7.34 23.99
CA ARG A 393 9.22 -6.80 23.25
C ARG A 393 9.60 -5.40 23.70
N ASN A 394 10.87 -5.06 23.55
CA ASN A 394 11.31 -3.67 23.56
C ASN A 394 11.48 -3.20 22.11
N ALA A 395 10.93 -2.05 21.79
CA ALA A 395 11.03 -1.50 20.44
C ALA A 395 10.80 0.01 20.44
N VAL A 396 11.06 0.64 19.29
CA VAL A 396 10.95 2.08 19.11
C VAL A 396 10.15 2.41 17.85
N ARG A 397 9.24 3.38 17.98
CA ARG A 397 8.42 3.93 16.91
C ARG A 397 8.64 5.43 16.81
N THR A 398 9.14 5.88 15.66
CA THR A 398 9.36 7.31 15.34
C THR A 398 8.41 7.81 14.22
N TRP A 399 7.41 6.99 13.86
CA TRP A 399 6.40 7.32 12.85
C TRP A 399 5.55 8.50 13.27
N TRP A 400 5.60 9.57 12.46
CA TRP A 400 5.12 10.92 12.76
C TRP A 400 5.76 11.46 14.05
N THR A 401 4.94 11.90 15.01
CA THR A 401 5.36 12.40 16.31
C THR A 401 4.40 11.89 17.39
N PRO A 402 4.84 11.76 18.66
CA PRO A 402 6.22 11.79 19.16
C PRO A 402 7.02 10.51 18.83
N ALA A 403 8.33 10.53 19.12
CA ALA A 403 9.11 9.30 19.27
C ALA A 403 8.56 8.52 20.47
N ARG A 404 8.37 7.21 20.34
CA ARG A 404 7.76 6.36 21.37
C ARG A 404 8.57 5.08 21.60
N SER A 405 8.58 4.60 22.83
CA SER A 405 9.06 3.26 23.16
C SER A 405 7.90 2.29 23.40
N ILE A 406 8.11 1.04 23.01
CA ILE A 406 7.36 -0.13 23.48
C ILE A 406 8.23 -0.79 24.54
N SER A 407 7.65 -1.03 25.71
CA SER A 407 8.37 -1.59 26.86
C SER A 407 7.90 -3.00 27.15
N LYS A 408 8.84 -3.93 27.15
CA LYS A 408 8.57 -5.34 27.48
C LYS A 408 8.07 -5.44 28.91
N CYS A 409 6.91 -6.05 29.11
CA CYS A 409 6.33 -6.28 30.43
C CYS A 409 6.04 -7.76 30.73
N THR A 410 6.03 -8.62 29.71
CA THR A 410 5.86 -10.08 29.85
C THR A 410 6.69 -10.83 28.81
N SER A 411 6.67 -12.15 28.88
CA SER A 411 7.17 -13.06 27.85
C SER A 411 6.30 -14.32 27.88
N TYR A 412 6.04 -14.94 26.74
CA TYR A 412 5.25 -16.15 26.68
C TYR A 412 5.86 -17.20 25.74
N TYR A 413 5.77 -18.46 26.16
CA TYR A 413 6.36 -19.62 25.48
C TYR A 413 7.84 -19.39 25.07
N GLU A 414 8.19 -19.76 23.83
CA GLU A 414 9.50 -19.59 23.21
C GLU A 414 9.49 -18.45 22.19
N ALA A 415 8.48 -17.57 22.21
CA ALA A 415 8.37 -16.50 21.24
C ALA A 415 9.51 -15.48 21.41
N LYS A 416 10.05 -14.99 20.28
CA LYS A 416 11.09 -13.96 20.23
C LYS A 416 10.55 -12.70 19.58
N SER A 417 11.01 -11.52 19.99
CA SER A 417 10.62 -10.29 19.29
C SER A 417 11.30 -10.22 17.92
N ASP A 418 10.75 -9.37 17.03
CA ASP A 418 11.37 -9.12 15.72
C ASP A 418 12.83 -8.67 15.92
N GLU A 419 13.09 -7.81 16.92
CA GLU A 419 14.43 -7.35 17.29
C GLU A 419 15.37 -8.51 17.66
N ASP A 420 14.92 -9.44 18.50
CA ASP A 420 15.71 -10.61 18.89
C ASP A 420 16.00 -11.52 17.69
N ILE A 421 15.00 -11.73 16.82
CA ILE A 421 15.14 -12.56 15.61
C ILE A 421 16.19 -11.97 14.66
N ILE A 422 16.09 -10.67 14.34
CA ILE A 422 17.04 -10.02 13.43
C ILE A 422 18.43 -9.92 14.05
N LEU A 423 18.55 -9.74 15.37
CA LEU A 423 19.85 -9.72 16.06
C LEU A 423 20.53 -11.08 15.98
N ASP A 424 19.81 -12.16 16.28
CA ASP A 424 20.34 -13.52 16.26
C ASP A 424 20.79 -13.91 14.85
N LEU A 425 19.94 -13.71 13.84
CA LEU A 425 20.25 -14.05 12.45
C LEU A 425 21.30 -13.12 11.86
N GLY A 426 21.24 -11.81 12.15
CA GLY A 426 22.21 -10.82 11.72
C GLY A 426 23.63 -11.16 12.20
N LYS A 427 23.78 -11.56 13.47
CA LYS A 427 25.06 -12.03 14.04
C LYS A 427 25.57 -13.31 13.38
N ARG A 428 24.69 -14.20 12.94
CA ARG A 428 25.08 -15.44 12.23
C ARG A 428 25.47 -15.18 10.77
N LEU A 429 24.78 -14.27 10.09
CA LEU A 429 24.95 -14.01 8.65
C LEU A 429 26.04 -12.98 8.35
N LYS A 430 26.10 -11.88 9.12
CA LYS A 430 26.94 -10.70 8.88
C LYS A 430 27.38 -10.03 10.20
N PRO A 431 28.14 -10.72 11.07
CA PRO A 431 28.48 -10.20 12.41
C PRO A 431 29.14 -8.81 12.40
N GLU A 432 29.86 -8.46 11.33
CA GLU A 432 30.48 -7.14 11.15
C GLU A 432 29.48 -5.98 11.02
N ASN A 433 28.24 -6.27 10.61
CA ASN A 433 27.16 -5.28 10.50
C ASN A 433 26.22 -5.30 11.72
N TRP A 434 26.37 -6.26 12.64
CA TRP A 434 25.45 -6.50 13.76
C TRP A 434 26.18 -6.48 15.12
N PRO A 435 26.75 -5.33 15.53
CA PRO A 435 27.59 -5.23 16.73
C PRO A 435 26.80 -5.20 18.04
N TRP A 436 25.48 -4.96 18.00
CA TRP A 436 24.66 -4.74 19.18
C TRP A 436 24.48 -6.02 20.00
N LYS A 437 24.61 -5.89 21.32
CA LYS A 437 24.48 -7.02 22.23
C LYS A 437 23.03 -7.49 22.34
N ASP A 438 22.09 -6.55 22.46
CA ASP A 438 20.67 -6.79 22.72
C ASP A 438 19.75 -5.76 22.02
N ASP A 439 18.44 -5.96 22.18
CA ASP A 439 17.36 -5.14 21.62
C ASP A 439 17.43 -3.66 22.06
N LYS A 440 17.92 -3.39 23.27
CA LYS A 440 18.08 -2.03 23.80
C LYS A 440 19.23 -1.28 23.16
N GLU A 441 20.39 -1.93 22.97
CA GLU A 441 21.51 -1.31 22.25
C GLU A 441 21.13 -1.04 20.79
N LEU A 442 20.42 -1.97 20.13
CA LEU A 442 19.90 -1.78 18.78
C LEU A 442 18.89 -0.62 18.71
N SER A 443 17.95 -0.56 19.65
CA SER A 443 16.94 0.52 19.72
C SER A 443 17.58 1.88 20.02
N THR A 444 18.62 1.91 20.86
CA THR A 444 19.38 3.13 21.16
C THR A 444 20.14 3.62 19.93
N TRP A 445 20.78 2.71 19.20
CA TRP A 445 21.39 3.04 17.91
C TRP A 445 20.35 3.60 16.94
N TYR A 446 19.18 2.98 16.83
CA TYR A 446 18.11 3.50 15.98
C TYR A 446 17.62 4.89 16.40
N LEU A 447 17.55 5.19 17.69
CA LEU A 447 17.17 6.53 18.14
C LEU A 447 18.23 7.58 17.81
N CYS A 448 19.52 7.27 18.01
CA CYS A 448 20.57 8.29 18.10
C CYS A 448 21.52 8.36 16.91
N ASP A 449 21.72 7.25 16.20
CA ASP A 449 22.71 7.13 15.13
C ASP A 449 22.01 6.74 13.82
N GLN A 450 21.31 7.72 13.25
CA GLN A 450 20.80 7.60 11.90
C GLN A 450 21.81 8.15 10.91
N TYR A 451 21.93 7.46 9.77
CA TYR A 451 22.71 7.87 8.62
C TYR A 451 22.22 9.19 7.95
N ALA A 452 21.42 10.01 8.63
CA ALA A 452 20.89 11.26 8.14
C ALA A 452 21.88 12.40 8.40
N GLU A 453 22.33 13.06 7.33
CA GLU A 453 23.11 14.29 7.41
C GLU A 453 22.16 15.49 7.49
N GLY A 454 22.07 16.13 8.67
CA GLY A 454 21.28 17.35 8.89
C GLY A 454 19.82 17.09 9.29
N GLY A 455 19.41 17.61 10.45
CA GLY A 455 18.08 17.42 11.03
C GLY A 455 18.10 17.72 12.54
N THR A 456 16.95 17.60 13.22
CA THR A 456 16.93 17.50 14.68
C THR A 456 17.44 16.12 15.09
N SER A 457 18.27 16.00 16.12
CA SER A 457 18.76 14.68 16.58
C SER A 457 18.12 14.30 17.91
N TYR A 458 17.81 13.02 18.08
CA TYR A 458 17.36 12.53 19.38
C TYR A 458 18.55 12.44 20.33
N GLU A 459 18.48 13.22 21.42
CA GLU A 459 19.42 13.08 22.54
C GLU A 459 18.84 12.14 23.61
N GLY A 460 19.65 11.15 24.00
CA GLY A 460 19.40 10.22 25.09
C GLY A 460 19.65 8.77 24.69
N ASP A 461 18.98 7.83 25.37
CA ASP A 461 18.93 6.43 24.97
C ASP A 461 17.51 5.82 25.11
N PHE A 462 17.40 4.54 24.79
CA PHE A 462 16.13 3.81 24.89
C PHE A 462 15.57 3.75 26.33
N GLU A 463 16.42 3.50 27.32
CA GLU A 463 16.00 3.37 28.72
C GLU A 463 15.58 4.73 29.30
N GLU A 464 16.25 5.81 28.90
CA GLU A 464 15.86 7.18 29.21
C GLU A 464 14.50 7.54 28.60
N LEU A 465 14.20 7.11 27.37
CA LEU A 465 12.87 7.29 26.77
C LEU A 465 11.79 6.58 27.60
N GLN A 466 12.05 5.34 28.03
CA GLN A 466 11.15 4.58 28.89
C GLN A 466 10.93 5.28 30.24
N ALA A 467 12.00 5.74 30.88
CA ALA A 467 11.95 6.42 32.17
C ALA A 467 11.13 7.72 32.14
N ARG A 468 11.05 8.39 30.98
CA ARG A 468 10.24 9.59 30.75
C ARG A 468 8.75 9.32 30.53
N GLY A 469 8.31 8.07 30.56
CA GLY A 469 6.94 7.68 30.23
C GLY A 469 6.75 7.18 28.79
N GLY A 470 7.85 6.94 28.07
CA GLY A 470 7.85 6.26 26.78
C GLY A 470 7.52 7.14 25.58
N TYR A 471 7.60 8.46 25.71
CA TYR A 471 7.44 9.38 24.58
C TYR A 471 8.32 10.63 24.68
N LYS A 472 8.67 11.20 23.52
CA LYS A 472 9.36 12.50 23.39
C LYS A 472 8.91 13.22 22.12
N TYR A 473 8.36 14.41 22.27
CA TYR A 473 7.93 15.24 21.13
C TYR A 473 9.13 15.90 20.45
N ASP A 474 9.10 15.92 19.13
CA ASP A 474 10.06 16.64 18.31
C ASP A 474 9.67 18.13 18.22
N PRO A 475 10.53 19.06 18.67
CA PRO A 475 10.27 20.50 18.58
C PRO A 475 9.99 20.99 17.17
N TRP A 476 10.58 20.37 16.14
CA TRP A 476 10.32 20.77 14.75
C TRP A 476 8.84 20.59 14.41
N ASN A 477 8.24 19.47 14.80
CA ASN A 477 6.84 19.15 14.49
C ASN A 477 5.82 20.03 15.23
N SER A 478 6.17 20.59 16.39
CA SER A 478 5.31 21.51 17.14
C SER A 478 5.30 22.95 16.62
N GLU A 479 6.21 23.30 15.69
CA GLU A 479 6.29 24.67 15.14
C GLU A 479 5.33 24.89 13.97
N TYR A 480 4.76 26.09 13.88
CA TYR A 480 3.94 26.55 12.76
C TYR A 480 4.75 27.44 11.80
N TYR A 481 4.26 27.60 10.56
CA TYR A 481 4.86 28.46 9.52
C TYR A 481 6.34 28.13 9.28
N LYS A 482 6.68 26.84 9.29
CA LYS A 482 8.04 26.32 9.12
C LYS A 482 8.67 26.76 7.81
N TYR A 483 7.86 26.84 6.76
CA TYR A 483 8.31 27.36 5.46
C TYR A 483 8.74 28.84 5.57
N GLU A 484 8.06 29.69 6.35
CA GLU A 484 8.46 31.09 6.54
C GLU A 484 9.71 31.24 7.41
N LYS A 485 9.86 30.34 8.39
CA LYS A 485 10.98 30.32 9.35
C LYS A 485 12.26 29.71 8.76
N GLY A 486 12.23 29.21 7.53
CA GLY A 486 13.36 28.52 6.89
C GLY A 486 13.69 27.17 7.53
N MET A 487 12.70 26.50 8.10
CA MET A 487 12.87 25.21 8.77
C MET A 487 12.68 24.00 7.85
N CYS A 488 12.08 24.19 6.68
CA CYS A 488 11.86 23.10 5.72
C CYS A 488 13.10 22.84 4.86
N ARG A 489 13.82 23.90 4.47
CA ARG A 489 14.92 23.78 3.50
C ARG A 489 16.25 23.43 4.18
N PRO A 490 17.07 22.55 3.60
CA PRO A 490 18.41 22.24 4.11
C PRO A 490 19.35 23.46 4.19
N ASP A 491 19.14 24.47 3.35
CA ASP A 491 19.92 25.72 3.34
C ASP A 491 19.49 26.76 4.40
N GLY A 492 18.45 26.45 5.18
CA GLY A 492 17.89 27.31 6.22
C GLY A 492 17.20 28.57 5.70
N GLN A 493 17.00 28.71 4.39
CA GLN A 493 16.28 29.85 3.82
C GLN A 493 14.76 29.64 3.90
N PRO A 494 13.95 30.73 3.97
CA PRO A 494 12.49 30.61 3.85
C PRO A 494 12.07 29.94 2.53
N GLY A 495 11.09 29.05 2.62
CA GLY A 495 10.50 28.31 1.51
C GLY A 495 10.20 26.85 1.86
N PHE A 496 9.69 26.13 0.86
CA PHE A 496 9.45 24.69 0.90
C PHE A 496 10.66 23.92 0.39
N ASP A 497 10.79 22.64 0.77
CA ASP A 497 11.85 21.76 0.25
C ASP A 497 11.45 21.16 -1.11
N THR A 498 11.22 22.06 -2.06
CA THR A 498 10.85 21.74 -3.45
C THR A 498 11.86 22.35 -4.41
N ALA A 499 11.84 21.93 -5.67
CA ALA A 499 12.72 22.43 -6.72
C ALA A 499 12.62 23.96 -6.88
N THR A 500 11.43 24.53 -6.69
CA THR A 500 11.17 25.97 -6.78
C THR A 500 11.36 26.72 -5.45
N GLY A 501 11.49 26.00 -4.33
CA GLY A 501 11.45 26.57 -2.99
C GLY A 501 10.07 27.06 -2.54
N ARG A 502 9.02 26.69 -3.28
CA ARG A 502 7.62 27.11 -3.10
C ARG A 502 6.69 25.90 -3.08
N PHE A 503 5.47 26.08 -2.60
CA PHE A 503 4.42 25.10 -2.83
C PHE A 503 4.12 25.03 -4.33
N GLU A 504 4.18 23.83 -4.91
CA GLU A 504 4.09 23.63 -6.36
C GLU A 504 2.68 23.20 -6.77
N PHE A 505 1.84 24.14 -7.22
CA PHE A 505 0.58 23.81 -7.91
C PHE A 505 0.90 23.01 -9.19
N TRP A 506 1.84 23.49 -9.99
CA TRP A 506 2.46 22.72 -11.08
C TRP A 506 3.71 22.02 -10.54
N SER A 507 3.65 20.70 -10.39
CA SER A 507 4.74 19.92 -9.77
C SER A 507 5.83 19.56 -10.77
N TRP A 508 7.07 19.97 -10.47
CA TRP A 508 8.25 19.51 -11.20
C TRP A 508 8.49 18.01 -11.04
N GLY A 509 8.26 17.48 -9.83
CA GLY A 509 8.39 16.05 -9.53
C GLY A 509 7.47 15.21 -10.41
N TYR A 510 6.18 15.55 -10.46
CA TYR A 510 5.22 14.85 -11.31
C TYR A 510 5.63 14.90 -12.79
N ASN A 511 5.95 16.09 -13.30
CA ASN A 511 6.38 16.24 -14.68
C ASN A 511 7.66 15.43 -15.00
N HIS A 512 8.62 15.38 -14.07
CA HIS A 512 9.83 14.58 -14.21
C HIS A 512 9.53 13.08 -14.29
N TRP A 513 8.54 12.61 -13.53
CA TRP A 513 8.10 11.21 -13.54
C TRP A 513 7.11 10.86 -14.67
N GLY A 514 6.80 11.81 -15.56
CA GLY A 514 5.82 11.61 -16.62
C GLY A 514 4.37 11.50 -16.11
N VAL A 515 4.11 12.00 -14.90
CA VAL A 515 2.78 12.18 -14.32
C VAL A 515 2.28 13.58 -14.69
N ASP A 516 0.98 13.72 -14.95
CA ASP A 516 0.37 15.03 -15.17
C ASP A 516 0.64 15.94 -13.97
N PRO A 517 1.29 17.11 -14.16
CA PRO A 517 1.69 18.00 -13.06
C PRO A 517 0.53 18.76 -12.42
N MET A 518 -0.69 18.63 -12.97
CA MET A 518 -1.93 19.24 -12.48
C MET A 518 -2.85 18.19 -11.82
N PRO A 519 -3.88 18.62 -11.07
CA PRO A 519 -4.92 17.71 -10.61
C PRO A 519 -5.72 17.15 -11.81
N TYR A 520 -6.01 15.84 -11.78
CA TYR A 520 -6.73 15.15 -12.85
C TYR A 520 -7.68 14.08 -12.32
N HIS A 521 -8.61 13.66 -13.19
CA HIS A 521 -9.54 12.56 -12.98
C HIS A 521 -9.39 11.52 -14.10
N ILE A 522 -9.37 10.26 -13.71
CA ILE A 522 -9.38 9.06 -14.54
C ILE A 522 -10.60 8.27 -14.07
N GLU A 523 -11.53 8.06 -15.00
CA GLU A 523 -12.70 7.23 -14.75
C GLU A 523 -12.27 5.79 -14.42
N PRO A 524 -12.85 5.14 -13.39
CA PRO A 524 -12.60 3.73 -13.09
C PRO A 524 -12.72 2.86 -14.35
N LYS A 525 -11.86 1.84 -14.46
CA LYS A 525 -11.79 1.01 -15.68
C LYS A 525 -13.09 0.24 -15.90
N ASN A 526 -13.62 -0.33 -14.82
CA ASN A 526 -14.91 -1.01 -14.80
C ASN A 526 -15.91 -0.10 -14.10
N SER A 527 -16.64 0.70 -14.88
CA SER A 527 -17.59 1.68 -14.37
C SER A 527 -18.84 1.77 -15.24
N PRO A 528 -19.91 2.44 -14.76
CA PRO A 528 -21.08 2.72 -15.59
C PRO A 528 -20.77 3.50 -16.88
N VAL A 529 -19.67 4.27 -16.89
CA VAL A 529 -19.25 5.10 -18.02
C VAL A 529 -18.28 4.35 -18.93
N SER A 530 -17.24 3.74 -18.35
CA SER A 530 -16.18 3.06 -19.11
C SER A 530 -16.63 1.72 -19.70
N THR A 531 -17.52 1.00 -19.01
CA THR A 531 -17.96 -0.36 -19.39
C THR A 531 -19.48 -0.54 -19.23
N PRO A 532 -20.31 0.19 -20.00
CA PRO A 532 -21.77 0.14 -19.87
C PRO A 532 -22.37 -1.23 -20.22
N ASP A 533 -21.69 -2.04 -21.04
CA ASP A 533 -22.12 -3.40 -21.34
C ASP A 533 -21.86 -4.36 -20.16
N LEU A 534 -20.71 -4.22 -19.48
CA LEU A 534 -20.38 -5.00 -18.29
C LEU A 534 -21.36 -4.72 -17.15
N LEU A 535 -21.79 -3.46 -17.02
CA LEU A 535 -22.79 -3.03 -16.04
C LEU A 535 -24.11 -3.80 -16.14
N LYS A 536 -24.47 -4.33 -17.32
CA LYS A 536 -25.71 -5.12 -17.48
C LYS A 536 -25.64 -6.45 -16.74
N GLU A 537 -24.45 -7.03 -16.63
CA GLU A 537 -24.20 -8.30 -15.94
C GLU A 537 -23.78 -8.08 -14.48
N TYR A 538 -23.04 -7.00 -14.22
CA TYR A 538 -22.52 -6.60 -12.91
C TYR A 538 -23.05 -5.19 -12.54
N PRO A 539 -24.32 -5.06 -12.11
CA PRO A 539 -25.03 -3.79 -12.03
C PRO A 539 -24.69 -2.93 -10.81
N LEU A 540 -23.81 -3.41 -9.92
CA LEU A 540 -23.47 -2.74 -8.66
C LEU A 540 -22.05 -2.22 -8.70
N ILE A 541 -21.83 -1.03 -8.11
CA ILE A 541 -20.49 -0.53 -7.83
C ILE A 541 -20.06 -1.07 -6.46
N ALA A 542 -19.02 -1.88 -6.44
CA ALA A 542 -18.41 -2.42 -5.24
C ALA A 542 -17.29 -1.52 -4.74
N THR A 543 -17.33 -1.21 -3.45
CA THR A 543 -16.23 -0.57 -2.72
C THR A 543 -15.72 -1.49 -1.62
N SER A 544 -14.40 -1.57 -1.48
CA SER A 544 -13.71 -2.50 -0.57
C SER A 544 -13.08 -1.80 0.63
N GLY A 545 -12.47 -2.60 1.51
CA GLY A 545 -11.62 -2.10 2.59
C GLY A 545 -12.37 -1.66 3.84
N GLY A 546 -13.61 -2.13 4.02
CA GLY A 546 -14.41 -1.86 5.21
C GLY A 546 -13.67 -2.24 6.49
N ARG A 547 -13.58 -1.29 7.43
CA ARG A 547 -12.93 -1.47 8.73
C ARG A 547 -13.98 -1.60 9.83
N SER A 548 -13.67 -2.44 10.80
CA SER A 548 -14.44 -2.61 12.02
C SER A 548 -13.64 -2.10 13.22
N TYR A 549 -14.30 -1.96 14.38
CA TYR A 549 -13.62 -1.54 15.61
C TYR A 549 -12.80 -2.68 16.24
N GLU A 550 -13.20 -3.91 15.96
CA GLU A 550 -12.74 -5.13 16.62
C GLU A 550 -11.45 -5.69 16.01
N PHE A 551 -11.21 -5.40 14.72
CA PHE A 551 -10.15 -6.02 13.93
C PHE A 551 -9.24 -5.00 13.29
N PHE A 552 -7.97 -5.37 13.12
CA PHE A 552 -7.00 -4.62 12.33
C PHE A 552 -6.55 -5.47 11.16
N HIS A 553 -7.06 -5.19 9.96
CA HIS A 553 -6.85 -6.04 8.77
C HIS A 553 -7.25 -7.51 9.04
N SER A 554 -6.33 -8.45 8.89
CA SER A 554 -6.54 -9.87 9.20
C SER A 554 -6.25 -10.23 10.66
N GLU A 555 -5.81 -9.28 11.49
CA GLU A 555 -5.43 -9.50 12.88
C GLU A 555 -6.65 -9.54 13.81
N HIS A 556 -6.44 -10.13 14.99
CA HIS A 556 -7.41 -10.21 16.10
C HIS A 556 -8.63 -11.09 15.88
N ARG A 557 -8.69 -11.84 14.77
CA ARG A 557 -9.77 -12.81 14.52
C ARG A 557 -9.71 -14.02 15.44
N GLN A 558 -8.55 -14.34 15.97
CA GLN A 558 -8.35 -15.47 16.87
C GLN A 558 -8.92 -15.22 18.27
N LEU A 559 -9.24 -13.96 18.60
CA LEU A 559 -9.73 -13.57 19.92
C LEU A 559 -11.24 -13.75 20.00
N GLU A 560 -11.70 -14.78 20.74
CA GLU A 560 -13.12 -15.11 20.90
C GLU A 560 -13.97 -13.89 21.29
N THR A 561 -13.49 -13.05 22.21
CA THR A 561 -14.22 -11.85 22.66
C THR A 561 -14.39 -10.80 21.56
N MET A 562 -13.44 -10.66 20.63
CA MET A 562 -13.59 -9.77 19.47
C MET A 562 -14.56 -10.38 18.45
N ARG A 563 -14.51 -11.71 18.31
CA ARG A 563 -15.43 -12.48 17.44
C ARG A 563 -16.88 -12.44 17.90
N GLU A 564 -17.15 -12.33 19.20
CA GLU A 564 -18.51 -12.16 19.73
C GLU A 564 -19.18 -10.87 19.24
N PHE A 565 -18.45 -9.77 19.14
CA PHE A 565 -18.98 -8.50 18.62
C PHE A 565 -19.15 -8.50 17.11
N HIS A 566 -18.26 -9.19 16.40
CA HIS A 566 -18.23 -9.18 14.94
C HIS A 566 -17.93 -10.58 14.38
N PRO A 567 -18.93 -11.49 14.36
CA PRO A 567 -18.71 -12.91 14.06
C PRO A 567 -18.56 -13.22 12.57
N TYR A 568 -19.15 -12.41 11.69
CA TYR A 568 -19.20 -12.70 10.25
C TYR A 568 -18.79 -11.48 9.43
N PRO A 569 -18.16 -11.68 8.26
CA PRO A 569 -17.90 -10.60 7.33
C PRO A 569 -19.20 -10.01 6.83
N LEU A 570 -19.26 -8.68 6.73
CA LEU A 570 -20.46 -7.96 6.32
C LEU A 570 -20.30 -7.28 4.96
N VAL A 571 -21.33 -7.42 4.12
CA VAL A 571 -21.54 -6.57 2.94
C VAL A 571 -22.69 -5.61 3.22
N THR A 572 -22.39 -4.32 3.23
CA THR A 572 -23.36 -3.26 3.41
C THR A 572 -24.11 -3.00 2.10
N ILE A 573 -25.44 -3.08 2.13
CA ILE A 573 -26.30 -2.95 0.95
C ILE A 573 -27.45 -1.96 1.25
N ASN A 574 -27.81 -1.13 0.28
CA ASN A 574 -28.99 -0.29 0.41
C ASN A 574 -30.28 -1.16 0.42
N PRO A 575 -31.26 -0.91 1.30
CA PRO A 575 -32.51 -1.70 1.35
C PRO A 575 -33.27 -1.79 0.01
N GLN A 576 -33.23 -0.72 -0.81
CA GLN A 576 -33.88 -0.73 -2.14
C GLN A 576 -33.16 -1.67 -3.11
N THR A 577 -31.83 -1.65 -3.10
CA THR A 577 -31.00 -2.57 -3.89
C THR A 577 -31.19 -4.01 -3.42
N ALA A 578 -31.19 -4.26 -2.10
CA ALA A 578 -31.42 -5.60 -1.58
C ALA A 578 -32.79 -6.17 -1.98
N ALA A 579 -33.86 -5.38 -1.89
CA ALA A 579 -35.19 -5.78 -2.31
C ALA A 579 -35.25 -6.12 -3.82
N ALA A 580 -34.55 -5.37 -4.67
CA ALA A 580 -34.46 -5.64 -6.11
C ALA A 580 -33.74 -6.97 -6.42
N HIS A 581 -32.87 -7.43 -5.52
CA HIS A 581 -32.11 -8.69 -5.62
C HIS A 581 -32.69 -9.82 -4.75
N GLY A 582 -33.82 -9.62 -4.08
CA GLY A 582 -34.46 -10.63 -3.23
C GLY A 582 -33.66 -11.00 -1.96
N ILE A 583 -32.85 -10.07 -1.45
CA ILE A 583 -31.95 -10.24 -0.30
C ILE A 583 -32.59 -9.62 0.95
N GLU A 584 -32.55 -10.34 2.06
CA GLU A 584 -32.96 -9.89 3.39
C GLU A 584 -31.73 -9.62 4.28
N ASP A 585 -31.93 -8.87 5.37
CA ASP A 585 -30.86 -8.59 6.33
C ASP A 585 -30.37 -9.87 7.01
N GLY A 586 -29.06 -10.05 7.10
CA GLY A 586 -28.42 -11.23 7.68
C GLY A 586 -28.27 -12.44 6.75
N ASP A 587 -28.82 -12.39 5.53
CA ASP A 587 -28.63 -13.44 4.53
C ASP A 587 -27.16 -13.61 4.15
N TRP A 588 -26.70 -14.84 4.00
CA TRP A 588 -25.46 -15.09 3.27
C TRP A 588 -25.69 -14.83 1.79
N VAL A 589 -24.79 -14.06 1.19
CA VAL A 589 -24.87 -13.66 -0.22
C VAL A 589 -23.55 -13.86 -0.91
N TRP A 590 -23.61 -14.32 -2.16
CA TRP A 590 -22.48 -14.25 -3.08
C TRP A 590 -22.34 -12.85 -3.62
N ILE A 591 -21.11 -12.36 -3.61
CA ILE A 591 -20.69 -11.17 -4.32
C ILE A 591 -19.69 -11.63 -5.37
N GLU A 592 -19.88 -11.21 -6.60
CA GLU A 592 -19.12 -11.72 -7.74
C GLU A 592 -18.77 -10.58 -8.68
N SER A 593 -17.49 -10.53 -9.07
CA SER A 593 -16.99 -9.73 -10.19
C SER A 593 -16.62 -10.68 -11.35
N PRO A 594 -16.22 -10.14 -12.51
CA PRO A 594 -15.70 -10.99 -13.60
C PRO A 594 -14.45 -11.79 -13.25
N HIS A 595 -13.85 -11.57 -12.08
CA HIS A 595 -12.57 -12.16 -11.66
C HIS A 595 -12.70 -13.18 -10.56
N GLY A 596 -13.87 -13.29 -9.94
CA GLY A 596 -14.12 -14.26 -8.90
C GLY A 596 -15.25 -13.85 -7.99
N ARG A 597 -15.39 -14.58 -6.89
CA ARG A 597 -16.46 -14.37 -5.92
C ARG A 597 -16.01 -14.61 -4.49
N CYS A 598 -16.77 -14.05 -3.56
CA CYS A 598 -16.71 -14.35 -2.15
C CYS A 598 -18.12 -14.30 -1.55
N ARG A 599 -18.32 -14.85 -0.35
CA ARG A 599 -19.56 -14.72 0.42
C ARG A 599 -19.38 -13.88 1.67
N GLN A 600 -20.35 -13.03 1.93
CA GLN A 600 -20.46 -12.24 3.17
C GLN A 600 -21.93 -12.22 3.61
N LYS A 601 -22.20 -11.77 4.84
CA LYS A 601 -23.57 -11.55 5.31
C LYS A 601 -24.07 -10.17 4.91
N ALA A 602 -25.28 -10.12 4.38
CA ALA A 602 -25.96 -8.88 4.05
C ALA A 602 -26.21 -8.05 5.31
N PHE A 603 -25.82 -6.79 5.27
CA PHE A 603 -26.15 -5.77 6.26
C PHE A 603 -26.89 -4.63 5.58
N LEU A 604 -28.20 -4.52 5.81
CA LEU A 604 -29.04 -3.52 5.18
C LEU A 604 -28.87 -2.15 5.86
N PHE A 605 -28.33 -1.19 5.13
CA PHE A 605 -28.09 0.16 5.64
C PHE A 605 -28.60 1.22 4.67
N PRO A 606 -29.60 2.04 5.04
CA PRO A 606 -30.14 3.07 4.14
C PRO A 606 -29.15 4.20 3.83
N GLY A 607 -28.08 4.33 4.62
CA GLY A 607 -27.07 5.37 4.43
C GLY A 607 -26.01 5.09 3.37
N ILE A 608 -26.02 3.91 2.72
CA ILE A 608 -25.20 3.66 1.52
C ILE A 608 -25.98 4.03 0.26
N LYS A 609 -25.30 4.55 -0.76
CA LYS A 609 -25.91 4.94 -2.04
C LYS A 609 -26.58 3.71 -2.69
N PRO A 610 -27.80 3.84 -3.25
CA PRO A 610 -28.38 2.76 -4.06
C PRO A 610 -27.42 2.32 -5.18
N ASN A 611 -27.43 1.02 -5.50
CA ASN A 611 -26.54 0.37 -6.47
C ASN A 611 -25.04 0.44 -6.12
N THR A 612 -24.70 0.82 -4.88
CA THR A 612 -23.36 0.71 -4.33
C THR A 612 -23.38 -0.29 -3.17
N ILE A 613 -22.40 -1.18 -3.12
CA ILE A 613 -22.18 -2.13 -2.02
C ILE A 613 -20.81 -1.89 -1.38
N HIS A 614 -20.72 -2.08 -0.08
CA HIS A 614 -19.46 -1.91 0.65
C HIS A 614 -19.11 -3.16 1.43
N MET A 615 -17.92 -3.69 1.18
CA MET A 615 -17.52 -5.01 1.68
C MET A 615 -16.34 -4.89 2.64
N GLU A 616 -16.34 -5.75 3.64
CA GLU A 616 -15.22 -5.88 4.57
C GLU A 616 -14.10 -6.73 3.98
N HIS A 617 -12.86 -6.41 4.36
CA HIS A 617 -11.66 -7.04 3.80
C HIS A 617 -10.93 -7.90 4.83
N ALA A 618 -9.97 -8.67 4.34
CA ALA A 618 -9.03 -9.45 5.15
C ALA A 618 -9.65 -10.52 6.06
N TRP A 619 -10.81 -11.06 5.68
CA TRP A 619 -11.54 -12.06 6.45
C TRP A 619 -11.00 -13.50 6.30
N TRP A 620 -10.94 -14.19 7.44
CA TRP A 620 -10.65 -15.62 7.60
C TRP A 620 -11.20 -16.07 8.95
N PHE A 621 -11.33 -17.37 9.15
CA PHE A 621 -12.05 -18.00 10.27
C PHE A 621 -11.12 -18.95 11.02
N PRO A 622 -10.43 -18.50 12.09
CA PRO A 622 -9.54 -19.35 12.89
C PRO A 622 -10.20 -20.63 13.44
N GLU A 623 -11.53 -20.65 13.50
CA GLU A 623 -12.37 -21.79 13.89
C GLU A 623 -12.57 -22.85 12.79
N GLU A 624 -12.29 -22.53 11.52
CA GLU A 624 -12.40 -23.44 10.38
C GLU A 624 -11.14 -24.30 10.20
N GLU A 625 -11.25 -25.35 9.38
CA GLU A 625 -10.14 -26.28 9.14
C GLU A 625 -8.88 -25.55 8.63
N ALA A 626 -7.80 -25.71 9.39
CA ALA A 626 -6.49 -25.12 9.13
C ALA A 626 -5.71 -25.91 8.06
N ALA A 627 -6.34 -26.31 6.96
CA ALA A 627 -5.71 -27.08 5.88
C ALA A 627 -6.49 -26.91 4.57
N GLU A 628 -5.87 -27.23 3.43
CA GLU A 628 -6.56 -27.23 2.15
C GLU A 628 -7.73 -28.22 2.10
N PRO A 629 -8.86 -27.86 1.44
CA PRO A 629 -9.07 -26.64 0.66
C PRO A 629 -9.53 -25.42 1.46
N SER A 630 -9.80 -25.56 2.76
CA SER A 630 -10.36 -24.49 3.59
C SER A 630 -9.36 -23.36 3.82
N LEU A 631 -8.17 -23.68 4.34
CA LEU A 631 -7.18 -22.71 4.81
C LEU A 631 -7.84 -21.62 5.68
N TYR A 632 -8.59 -22.08 6.69
CA TYR A 632 -9.42 -21.24 7.56
C TYR A 632 -10.53 -20.45 6.81
N GLY A 633 -11.08 -21.02 5.74
CA GLY A 633 -12.08 -20.38 4.89
C GLY A 633 -11.62 -19.03 4.30
N VAL A 634 -10.31 -18.80 4.17
CA VAL A 634 -9.77 -17.49 3.78
C VAL A 634 -10.34 -17.04 2.43
N PHE A 635 -10.34 -17.91 1.42
CA PHE A 635 -10.89 -17.55 0.11
C PHE A 635 -12.41 -17.43 0.14
N ASP A 636 -13.12 -18.06 1.07
CA ASP A 636 -14.58 -18.08 1.04
C ASP A 636 -15.20 -16.70 1.23
N SER A 637 -14.55 -15.84 2.02
CA SER A 637 -15.02 -14.49 2.33
C SER A 637 -14.05 -13.37 1.94
N ASN A 638 -12.95 -13.71 1.28
CA ASN A 638 -11.97 -12.73 0.86
C ASN A 638 -12.39 -12.03 -0.43
N ILE A 639 -12.63 -10.73 -0.32
CA ILE A 639 -12.96 -9.86 -1.44
C ILE A 639 -11.83 -9.76 -2.47
N ASN A 640 -10.59 -10.05 -2.08
CA ASN A 640 -9.44 -10.02 -2.98
C ASN A 640 -9.45 -11.17 -4.01
N ASN A 641 -10.42 -12.08 -3.94
CA ASN A 641 -10.72 -13.00 -5.05
C ASN A 641 -11.33 -12.26 -6.26
N MET A 642 -11.89 -11.08 -6.04
CA MET A 642 -12.68 -10.34 -7.03
C MET A 642 -11.92 -9.17 -7.64
N THR A 643 -10.78 -8.82 -7.06
CA THR A 643 -9.92 -7.71 -7.47
C THR A 643 -8.85 -8.19 -8.45
N LYS A 644 -8.12 -7.24 -9.04
CA LYS A 644 -7.03 -7.50 -9.98
C LYS A 644 -5.77 -6.79 -9.54
N ILE A 645 -4.64 -7.38 -9.91
CA ILE A 645 -3.31 -6.80 -9.78
C ILE A 645 -2.79 -6.27 -11.13
N PHE A 646 -1.70 -5.50 -11.11
CA PHE A 646 -1.06 -4.84 -12.28
C PHE A 646 -1.88 -3.73 -12.94
N GLU A 647 -2.96 -3.28 -12.30
CA GLU A 647 -3.76 -2.17 -12.78
C GLU A 647 -3.53 -0.94 -11.91
N THR A 648 -2.67 -0.02 -12.40
CA THR A 648 -2.25 1.15 -11.64
C THR A 648 -2.57 2.48 -12.33
N GLY A 649 -2.53 3.56 -11.55
CA GLY A 649 -2.56 4.93 -12.06
C GLY A 649 -1.27 5.36 -12.77
N GLN A 650 -1.19 6.66 -13.12
CA GLN A 650 0.02 7.23 -13.71
C GLN A 650 1.23 7.06 -12.78
N GLY A 651 2.41 6.81 -13.36
CA GLY A 651 3.65 6.58 -12.60
C GLY A 651 3.68 5.26 -11.81
N GLY A 652 2.76 4.33 -12.07
CA GLY A 652 2.69 3.05 -11.34
C GLY A 652 2.06 3.17 -9.95
N ILE A 653 1.36 4.27 -9.66
CA ILE A 653 0.87 4.59 -8.31
C ILE A 653 -0.66 4.60 -8.25
N GLY A 654 -1.20 4.01 -7.18
CA GLY A 654 -2.62 3.80 -6.93
C GLY A 654 -3.20 2.64 -7.75
N SER A 655 -4.29 2.04 -7.26
CA SER A 655 -4.96 0.91 -7.92
C SER A 655 -6.46 0.91 -7.66
N ASP A 656 -7.27 0.48 -8.63
CA ASP A 656 -8.74 0.60 -8.62
C ASP A 656 -9.46 -0.51 -7.83
N ILE A 657 -9.15 -0.63 -6.54
CA ILE A 657 -9.80 -1.63 -5.69
C ILE A 657 -10.98 -1.07 -4.89
N LYS A 658 -11.25 0.24 -4.96
CA LYS A 658 -12.43 0.86 -4.33
C LYS A 658 -13.57 1.18 -5.27
N SER A 659 -13.43 0.92 -6.56
CA SER A 659 -14.50 1.12 -7.54
C SER A 659 -14.43 0.09 -8.67
N PHE A 660 -15.11 -1.05 -8.47
CA PHE A 660 -15.27 -2.05 -9.52
C PHE A 660 -16.71 -2.53 -9.61
N LEU A 661 -17.07 -3.17 -10.73
CA LEU A 661 -18.42 -3.68 -10.94
C LEU A 661 -18.58 -5.07 -10.33
N ALA A 662 -19.72 -5.30 -9.68
CA ALA A 662 -20.09 -6.57 -9.09
C ALA A 662 -21.59 -6.88 -9.28
N ARG A 663 -21.95 -8.15 -9.10
CA ARG A 663 -23.32 -8.62 -8.90
C ARG A 663 -23.45 -9.26 -7.52
N ILE A 664 -24.69 -9.32 -7.03
CA ILE A 664 -25.00 -9.92 -5.73
C ILE A 664 -26.25 -10.80 -5.82
N TYR A 665 -26.20 -11.95 -5.16
CA TYR A 665 -27.29 -12.93 -5.13
C TYR A 665 -27.19 -13.82 -3.88
N LYS A 666 -28.27 -14.53 -3.54
CA LYS A 666 -28.30 -15.41 -2.36
C LYS A 666 -27.33 -16.56 -2.48
N TYR A 667 -26.69 -16.90 -1.36
CA TYR A 667 -25.95 -18.15 -1.19
C TYR A 667 -26.92 -19.34 -1.08
N GLU A 668 -26.64 -20.44 -1.76
CA GLU A 668 -27.36 -21.70 -1.61
C GLU A 668 -26.47 -22.77 -0.96
N GLU A 669 -27.04 -23.54 -0.04
CA GLU A 669 -26.31 -24.62 0.63
C GLU A 669 -25.85 -25.68 -0.40
N GLY A 670 -24.56 -26.01 -0.36
CA GLY A 670 -23.95 -26.92 -1.33
C GLY A 670 -23.30 -26.23 -2.54
N ASP A 671 -23.39 -24.90 -2.65
CA ASP A 671 -22.61 -24.16 -3.62
C ASP A 671 -21.10 -24.41 -3.43
N GLN A 672 -20.38 -24.55 -4.55
CA GLN A 672 -18.93 -24.73 -4.54
C GLN A 672 -18.22 -23.55 -3.87
N MET A 673 -17.43 -23.84 -2.85
CA MET A 673 -16.74 -22.82 -2.05
C MET A 673 -15.49 -22.30 -2.77
N PRO A 674 -15.18 -20.99 -2.67
CA PRO A 674 -13.96 -20.43 -3.22
C PRO A 674 -12.66 -21.14 -2.85
N GLY A 675 -12.54 -21.64 -1.61
CA GLY A 675 -11.36 -22.42 -1.21
C GLY A 675 -11.11 -23.62 -2.12
N GLU A 676 -12.15 -24.33 -2.56
CA GLU A 676 -12.03 -25.46 -3.47
C GLU A 676 -11.58 -25.02 -4.87
N VAL A 677 -12.18 -23.96 -5.42
CA VAL A 677 -11.83 -23.43 -6.75
C VAL A 677 -10.36 -22.98 -6.77
N VAL A 678 -9.91 -22.26 -5.75
CA VAL A 678 -8.54 -21.72 -5.71
C VAL A 678 -7.51 -22.83 -5.52
N THR A 679 -7.70 -23.71 -4.53
CA THR A 679 -6.67 -24.70 -4.15
C THR A 679 -6.69 -25.97 -5.01
N ARG A 680 -7.80 -26.28 -5.70
CA ARG A 680 -7.94 -27.50 -6.52
C ARG A 680 -8.07 -27.24 -8.01
N GLU A 681 -8.63 -26.10 -8.41
CA GLU A 681 -8.89 -25.78 -9.82
C GLU A 681 -7.97 -24.68 -10.36
N GLY A 682 -7.16 -24.04 -9.50
CA GLY A 682 -6.16 -23.04 -9.88
C GLY A 682 -6.64 -21.60 -9.84
N GLY A 683 -7.88 -21.34 -9.40
CA GLY A 683 -8.42 -19.98 -9.22
C GLY A 683 -9.66 -19.67 -10.07
N PHE A 684 -10.10 -18.41 -10.02
CA PHE A 684 -11.30 -17.92 -10.67
C PHE A 684 -10.97 -17.28 -12.03
N GLY A 685 -10.86 -18.11 -13.07
CA GLY A 685 -10.78 -17.63 -14.46
C GLY A 685 -9.50 -17.99 -15.21
N ASP A 686 -9.36 -17.42 -16.41
CA ASP A 686 -8.32 -17.76 -17.40
C ASP A 686 -7.00 -17.03 -17.11
N TYR A 687 -6.54 -17.07 -15.86
CA TYR A 687 -5.31 -16.41 -15.47
C TYR A 687 -4.10 -17.07 -16.17
N VAL A 688 -3.30 -16.26 -16.86
CA VAL A 688 -2.08 -16.71 -17.55
C VAL A 688 -0.85 -16.34 -16.71
N PRO A 689 -0.13 -17.33 -16.13
CA PRO A 689 1.12 -17.12 -15.41
C PRO A 689 2.07 -16.14 -16.12
N GLY A 690 2.49 -15.10 -15.39
CA GLY A 690 3.40 -14.07 -15.91
C GLY A 690 2.76 -12.99 -16.80
N ALA A 691 1.45 -13.00 -17.02
CA ALA A 691 0.79 -11.94 -17.77
C ALA A 691 0.61 -10.65 -16.93
N TRP A 692 0.87 -9.50 -17.56
CA TRP A 692 0.54 -8.17 -17.04
C TRP A 692 -0.93 -7.84 -17.33
N ALA A 693 -1.59 -7.08 -16.46
CA ALA A 693 -3.00 -6.75 -16.65
C ALA A 693 -3.22 -5.86 -17.89
N GLY A 694 -4.26 -6.19 -18.66
CA GLY A 694 -4.64 -5.45 -19.88
C GLY A 694 -3.92 -5.90 -21.15
N ASP A 695 -2.99 -6.86 -21.08
CA ASP A 695 -2.25 -7.32 -22.24
C ASP A 695 -2.98 -8.46 -22.99
N ILE A 696 -4.11 -8.11 -23.61
CA ILE A 696 -4.82 -9.00 -24.54
C ILE A 696 -3.92 -9.33 -25.75
N ALA A 697 -2.90 -8.51 -26.04
CA ALA A 697 -1.94 -8.75 -27.12
C ALA A 697 -0.97 -9.89 -26.76
N SER A 698 -0.40 -9.93 -25.55
CA SER A 698 0.43 -11.09 -25.13
C SER A 698 -0.38 -12.37 -24.89
N MET A 699 -1.67 -12.27 -24.55
CA MET A 699 -2.56 -13.43 -24.49
C MET A 699 -2.86 -14.00 -25.89
N LYS A 700 -3.16 -13.16 -26.89
CA LYS A 700 -3.42 -13.59 -28.27
C LYS A 700 -2.16 -13.99 -29.04
N GLU A 701 -1.03 -13.36 -28.77
CA GLU A 701 0.26 -13.76 -29.37
C GLU A 701 0.70 -15.14 -28.86
N ARG A 702 0.41 -15.50 -27.61
CA ARG A 702 0.78 -16.82 -27.05
C ARG A 702 -0.17 -17.94 -27.47
N GLU A 703 -1.48 -17.68 -27.62
CA GLU A 703 -2.41 -18.66 -28.21
C GLU A 703 -2.06 -18.97 -29.67
N GLY A 704 -1.59 -17.98 -30.45
CA GLY A 704 -1.12 -18.17 -31.83
C GLY A 704 0.29 -18.75 -31.97
N GLN A 705 1.11 -18.71 -30.91
CA GLN A 705 2.52 -19.13 -30.96
C GLN A 705 2.74 -20.61 -30.64
N THR A 706 1.80 -21.30 -30.00
CA THR A 706 1.99 -22.74 -29.69
C THR A 706 2.10 -23.60 -30.96
N ASP A 707 1.41 -23.22 -32.04
CA ASP A 707 1.44 -23.94 -33.32
C ASP A 707 2.41 -23.32 -34.35
N PHE A 708 2.67 -22.01 -34.31
CA PHE A 708 3.54 -21.35 -35.29
C PHE A 708 5.04 -21.42 -34.92
N ILE A 709 5.39 -21.35 -33.63
CA ILE A 709 6.80 -21.38 -33.19
C ILE A 709 7.43 -22.75 -33.42
N GLN A 710 6.68 -23.85 -33.29
CA GLN A 710 7.25 -25.18 -33.52
C GLN A 710 7.68 -25.40 -34.98
N ASP A 711 6.98 -24.80 -35.95
CA ASP A 711 7.26 -24.98 -37.38
C ASP A 711 8.25 -23.94 -37.94
N GLU A 712 8.21 -22.69 -37.46
CA GLU A 712 9.19 -21.68 -37.88
C GLU A 712 10.56 -21.87 -37.21
N VAL A 713 10.61 -22.29 -35.93
CA VAL A 713 11.88 -22.64 -35.28
C VAL A 713 12.48 -23.90 -35.92
N LYS A 714 11.68 -24.91 -36.30
CA LYS A 714 12.18 -26.05 -37.09
C LYS A 714 12.74 -25.60 -38.44
N ARG A 715 12.06 -24.71 -39.18
CA ARG A 715 12.57 -24.18 -40.45
C ARG A 715 13.83 -23.32 -40.29
N ALA A 716 13.87 -22.44 -39.30
CA ALA A 716 15.01 -21.56 -39.05
C ALA A 716 16.23 -22.33 -38.54
N VAL A 717 16.03 -23.36 -37.72
CA VAL A 717 17.09 -24.29 -37.28
C VAL A 717 17.58 -25.13 -38.45
N GLN A 718 16.68 -25.61 -39.33
CA GLN A 718 17.07 -26.40 -40.51
C GLN A 718 17.84 -25.55 -41.55
N GLN A 719 17.42 -24.31 -41.78
CA GLN A 719 18.10 -23.36 -42.66
C GLN A 719 19.50 -23.02 -42.12
N LYS A 720 19.64 -22.74 -40.82
CA LYS A 720 20.94 -22.46 -40.18
C LYS A 720 21.86 -23.69 -40.17
N VAL A 721 21.32 -24.90 -40.05
CA VAL A 721 22.09 -26.15 -40.17
C VAL A 721 22.55 -26.39 -41.61
N GLU A 722 21.74 -26.06 -42.62
CA GLU A 722 22.12 -26.15 -44.03
C GLU A 722 23.19 -25.13 -44.41
N ASP A 723 23.06 -23.87 -43.94
CA ASP A 723 24.03 -22.80 -44.19
C ASP A 723 25.37 -23.07 -43.50
N ALA A 724 25.35 -23.57 -42.26
CA ALA A 724 26.56 -23.98 -41.54
C ALA A 724 27.26 -25.18 -42.22
N ASN A 725 26.49 -26.13 -42.77
CA ASN A 725 27.03 -27.25 -43.54
C ASN A 725 27.60 -26.81 -44.90
N MET A 726 27.04 -25.77 -45.53
CA MET A 726 27.54 -25.21 -46.78
C MET A 726 28.88 -24.48 -46.56
N GLN A 727 28.94 -23.62 -45.54
CA GLN A 727 30.16 -22.91 -45.15
C GLN A 727 31.28 -23.86 -44.71
N GLY A 728 30.92 -24.92 -43.97
CA GLY A 728 31.86 -25.99 -43.60
C GLY A 728 32.43 -26.75 -44.81
N ARG A 729 31.62 -27.03 -45.83
CA ARG A 729 32.07 -27.69 -47.08
C ARG A 729 32.96 -26.80 -47.95
N GLU A 730 32.72 -25.49 -47.98
CA GLU A 730 33.59 -24.55 -48.70
C GLU A 730 34.94 -24.35 -48.00
N ALA A 731 34.94 -24.27 -46.66
CA ALA A 731 36.17 -24.21 -45.87
C ALA A 731 37.02 -25.49 -46.06
N LEU A 732 36.39 -26.67 -46.11
CA LEU A 732 37.08 -27.94 -46.35
C LEU A 732 37.69 -28.03 -47.76
N LYS A 733 36.97 -27.54 -48.79
CA LYS A 733 37.47 -27.48 -50.17
C LYS A 733 38.68 -26.55 -50.30
N LYS A 734 38.67 -25.41 -49.59
CA LYS A 734 39.78 -24.47 -49.56
C LYS A 734 41.01 -25.07 -48.88
N ALA A 735 40.84 -25.68 -47.71
CA ALA A 735 41.92 -26.36 -46.99
C ALA A 735 42.54 -27.53 -47.79
N MET A 736 41.73 -28.27 -48.55
CA MET A 736 42.22 -29.33 -49.44
C MET A 736 42.96 -28.81 -50.69
N ALA A 737 42.61 -27.62 -51.18
CA ALA A 737 43.29 -26.98 -52.29
C ALA A 737 44.65 -26.40 -51.85
N ASP A 738 44.67 -25.77 -50.67
CA ASP A 738 45.87 -25.17 -50.09
C ASP A 738 46.89 -26.25 -49.66
N GLY A 739 46.42 -27.37 -49.07
CA GLY A 739 47.27 -28.51 -48.71
C GLY A 739 47.84 -29.28 -49.92
N LYS A 740 47.23 -29.20 -51.11
CA LYS A 740 47.80 -29.76 -52.34
C LYS A 740 48.90 -28.87 -52.94
N ALA A 741 48.86 -27.57 -52.69
CA ALA A 741 49.89 -26.63 -53.14
C ALA A 741 51.18 -26.76 -52.31
N GLU A 742 51.07 -27.05 -51.01
CA GLU A 742 52.24 -27.29 -50.13
C GLU A 742 52.92 -28.65 -50.34
N MET A 743 52.21 -29.66 -50.89
CA MET A 743 52.82 -30.96 -51.24
C MET A 743 53.48 -31.00 -52.62
N GLN A 744 53.33 -29.95 -53.44
CA GLN A 744 53.93 -29.83 -54.78
C GLN A 744 55.12 -28.85 -54.85
N GLN A 745 55.44 -28.16 -53.75
CA GLN A 745 56.73 -27.50 -53.50
C GLN A 745 57.66 -28.45 -52.75
#